data_AF-A0A318ZQP2-F1
#
_entry.id   AF-A0A318ZQP2-F1
#
_cell.length_a   1.000
_cell.length_b   1.000
_cell.length_c   1.000
_cell.angle_alpha   90.00
_cell.angle_beta   90.00
_cell.angle_gamma   90.00
#
_symmetry.space_group_name_H-M   'P 1'
#
loop_
_entity.id
_entity.type
_entity.pdbx_description
1 polymer ?
#
loop_
_entity_poly.entity_id
_entity_poly.type
_entity_poly.pdbx_seq_one_letter_code
_entity_poly.pdbx_strand_id
1 'polypeptide(L)'
;MYAQRPLSYAPTPYSYTPNPALAASINLDEEVKLASSSAERDLHESLAEIYSIIVTLDGLEKAYIRDVVTEAEYTETCTRLLKQYKSSLGDDTVAGEFVDLETFKRKWGLECPRATERLRIGLPATVEQATHSTPAANMAPAATGPPGGTSGSLILTATENFITFLDALKLNMVSKDALHPLLSEVIQSVNRVTDADFENRGKIIQWLITLNQMRATEELSEEQARELSFDIEQAYMGFKSDNELISPFSVLDLPQIHTKPSGTELIQALALLTTKPRSFGLKAPEAVKAQTVHPAGITRYLTSIISSPLAWLETDELREAVWDAAAARLSERSGRTAMPAMSRVFMIPTSQGEEYTLTLHEPSLTADNLGMKTWVSSYLLSIRLHALLESPPQLVPTTTTTPQLHPDRTLRALELGAGTGLVGLSFAALRGKSATIHLTDLPAIVPNLAHNAALNVELLSRTGATVTTGVLDWSMAPSPLPTPAEQYDLILAADPLYSPYHPKWLVDTVSHWLSRGLDARVVVEMPLRDAYLPQVQDFRQRMGELGLAVVDEGEEVGYDDWESADGGALPVRCCAAISLRHGIRSHGRDLTFCAMIFHSQPPTISPPMTYDECTHRHPGDKLWNQCSFPYYRSPSIMVIGLLVLSAIPTVTGVSLASSEQRKANERKNDERRMAKFYIDVAAPPHNPEDPEVHNKRVVLRDFKVFLDDRDPAKRDPPAHTAQAFYIEYPEFDHMKHLKRGFGVATSISDNPPMLGWIYADKDTHELKYGNRTQSCEHVIGPWDWVDDETTLTLEGSRQFVAVKEEDGSWGVYFDRDGDELEGVLEEQGKLDNEYLLLRLKRNLIEQPDDKNKNNNT
;
A
#
# COMPACT_ATOMS: atom_id res chain seq x y z
N MET A 1 -51.33 -22.16 -88.54
CA MET A 1 -50.12 -22.88 -88.98
C MET A 1 -49.65 -23.76 -87.84
N TYR A 2 -49.65 -25.08 -88.07
CA TYR A 2 -49.02 -26.20 -87.31
C TYR A 2 -49.39 -26.39 -85.82
N ALA A 3 -49.65 -27.58 -85.27
CA ALA A 3 -49.94 -28.94 -85.76
C ALA A 3 -50.44 -29.77 -84.54
N GLN A 4 -51.33 -30.74 -84.77
CA GLN A 4 -51.85 -31.68 -83.77
C GLN A 4 -50.78 -32.61 -83.18
N ARG A 5 -50.92 -33.00 -81.89
CA ARG A 5 -50.44 -34.27 -81.31
C ARG A 5 -51.35 -34.74 -80.14
N PRO A 6 -51.38 -36.06 -79.82
CA PRO A 6 -52.60 -36.79 -79.52
C PRO A 6 -52.81 -37.16 -78.03
N LEU A 7 -54.06 -37.52 -77.70
CA LEU A 7 -54.46 -38.15 -76.44
C LEU A 7 -53.77 -39.51 -76.26
N SER A 8 -53.24 -39.73 -75.05
CA SER A 8 -52.64 -41.00 -74.62
C SER A 8 -53.47 -41.61 -73.49
N TYR A 9 -53.56 -42.93 -73.53
CA TYR A 9 -54.52 -43.81 -72.86
C TYR A 9 -53.90 -44.55 -71.67
N ALA A 10 -54.73 -44.79 -70.65
CA ALA A 10 -54.70 -45.82 -69.58
C ALA A 10 -54.46 -45.33 -68.13
N PRO A 11 -55.00 -46.05 -67.12
CA PRO A 11 -56.39 -46.49 -66.95
C PRO A 11 -56.92 -46.16 -65.54
N THR A 12 -58.16 -45.68 -65.42
CA THR A 12 -58.87 -45.63 -64.12
C THR A 12 -59.29 -47.04 -63.70
N PRO A 13 -58.92 -47.53 -62.50
CA PRO A 13 -59.55 -48.69 -61.93
C PRO A 13 -61.01 -48.36 -61.62
N TYR A 14 -61.92 -49.05 -62.30
CA TYR A 14 -63.33 -49.13 -61.95
C TYR A 14 -63.46 -49.88 -60.60
N SER A 15 -63.26 -49.18 -59.47
CA SER A 15 -63.68 -49.62 -58.13
C SER A 15 -63.32 -48.65 -56.99
N TYR A 16 -63.03 -47.37 -57.26
CA TYR A 16 -62.99 -46.38 -56.17
C TYR A 16 -64.38 -45.76 -56.00
N THR A 17 -65.15 -46.29 -55.05
CA THR A 17 -66.21 -45.51 -54.40
C THR A 17 -65.51 -44.68 -53.31
N PRO A 18 -65.44 -43.34 -53.42
CA PRO A 18 -64.86 -42.53 -52.37
C PRO A 18 -65.63 -42.80 -51.08
N ASN A 19 -64.92 -43.20 -50.03
CA ASN A 19 -65.52 -43.30 -48.71
C ASN A 19 -65.84 -41.87 -48.23
N PRO A 20 -67.11 -41.45 -48.12
CA PRO A 20 -67.43 -40.09 -47.68
C PRO A 20 -67.01 -39.83 -46.23
N ALA A 21 -66.63 -40.87 -45.47
CA ALA A 21 -66.06 -40.74 -44.13
C ALA A 21 -64.60 -40.27 -44.10
N LEU A 22 -63.89 -40.26 -45.25
CA LEU A 22 -62.51 -39.80 -45.39
C LEU A 22 -62.40 -38.71 -46.46
N ALA A 23 -63.43 -37.87 -46.58
CA ALA A 23 -63.35 -36.63 -47.35
C ALA A 23 -62.60 -35.59 -46.50
N ALA A 24 -61.59 -34.93 -47.09
CA ALA A 24 -60.95 -33.79 -46.46
C ALA A 24 -62.02 -32.71 -46.19
N SER A 25 -62.12 -32.22 -44.95
CA SER A 25 -63.01 -31.10 -44.57
C SER A 25 -62.51 -29.75 -45.10
N ILE A 26 -61.30 -29.73 -45.64
CA ILE A 26 -60.62 -28.58 -46.20
C ILE A 26 -60.49 -28.77 -47.72
N ASN A 27 -60.62 -27.68 -48.46
CA ASN A 27 -60.42 -27.70 -49.90
C ASN A 27 -58.96 -28.00 -50.22
N LEU A 28 -58.69 -29.13 -50.90
CA LEU A 28 -57.33 -29.57 -51.21
C LEU A 28 -56.65 -28.74 -52.32
N ASP A 29 -57.42 -27.95 -53.05
CA ASP A 29 -56.93 -27.03 -54.08
C ASP A 29 -56.68 -25.60 -53.54
N GLU A 30 -56.89 -25.37 -52.23
CA GLU A 30 -56.71 -24.07 -51.59
C GLU A 30 -55.36 -24.02 -50.85
N GLU A 31 -54.52 -23.03 -51.17
CA GLU A 31 -53.24 -22.83 -50.49
C GLU A 31 -53.47 -22.38 -49.04
N VAL A 32 -53.10 -23.23 -48.07
CA VAL A 32 -53.14 -22.89 -46.65
C VAL A 32 -51.93 -22.02 -46.29
N LYS A 33 -52.18 -20.78 -45.90
CA LYS A 33 -51.14 -19.89 -45.36
C LYS A 33 -50.87 -20.23 -43.89
N LEU A 34 -49.65 -20.67 -43.60
CA LEU A 34 -49.20 -21.04 -42.25
C LEU A 34 -48.90 -19.84 -41.34
N ALA A 35 -48.64 -18.67 -41.92
CA ALA A 35 -48.43 -17.41 -41.20
C ALA A 35 -48.85 -16.23 -42.08
N SER A 36 -49.34 -15.16 -41.47
CA SER A 36 -49.79 -13.93 -42.15
C SER A 36 -48.71 -12.86 -42.22
N SER A 37 -47.65 -12.96 -41.40
CA SER A 37 -46.51 -12.02 -41.38
C SER A 37 -45.18 -12.73 -41.15
N SER A 38 -44.05 -12.04 -41.37
CA SER A 38 -42.73 -12.58 -41.03
C SER A 38 -42.54 -12.74 -39.53
N ALA A 39 -42.97 -11.75 -38.74
CA ALA A 39 -42.87 -11.79 -37.28
C ALA A 39 -43.66 -12.97 -36.67
N GLU A 40 -44.85 -13.26 -37.20
CA GLU A 40 -45.65 -14.43 -36.77
C GLU A 40 -44.95 -15.76 -37.10
N ARG A 41 -44.27 -15.83 -38.25
CA ARG A 41 -43.48 -17.01 -38.61
C ARG A 41 -42.30 -17.21 -37.66
N ASP A 42 -41.54 -16.15 -37.38
CA ASP A 42 -40.37 -16.20 -36.51
C ASP A 42 -40.75 -16.55 -35.06
N LEU A 43 -41.91 -16.04 -34.61
CA LEU A 43 -42.52 -16.42 -33.33
C LEU A 43 -42.87 -17.92 -33.29
N HIS A 44 -43.52 -18.44 -34.33
CA HIS A 44 -43.84 -19.88 -34.40
C HIS A 44 -42.59 -20.76 -34.50
N GLU A 45 -41.54 -20.31 -35.18
CA GLU A 45 -40.25 -21.01 -35.27
C GLU A 45 -39.56 -21.06 -33.90
N SER A 46 -39.59 -19.96 -33.15
CA SER A 46 -39.03 -19.88 -31.79
C SER A 46 -39.81 -20.77 -30.80
N LEU A 47 -41.15 -20.78 -30.88
CA LEU A 47 -41.98 -21.68 -30.06
C LEU A 47 -41.78 -23.16 -30.43
N ALA A 48 -41.55 -23.45 -31.72
CA ALA A 48 -41.22 -24.81 -32.19
C ALA A 48 -39.84 -25.26 -31.71
N GLU A 49 -38.86 -24.35 -31.65
CA GLU A 49 -37.55 -24.62 -31.07
C GLU A 49 -37.68 -24.97 -29.58
N ILE A 50 -38.43 -24.18 -28.79
CA ILE A 50 -38.70 -24.46 -27.38
C ILE A 50 -39.38 -25.83 -27.21
N TYR A 51 -40.39 -26.14 -28.03
CA TYR A 51 -41.04 -27.45 -28.04
C TYR A 51 -40.03 -28.58 -28.30
N SER A 52 -39.16 -28.40 -29.31
CA SER A 52 -38.15 -29.38 -29.68
C SER A 52 -37.13 -29.62 -28.57
N ILE A 53 -36.72 -28.56 -27.86
CA ILE A 53 -35.76 -28.64 -26.75
C ILE A 53 -36.39 -29.43 -25.60
N ILE A 54 -37.65 -29.16 -25.22
CA ILE A 54 -38.34 -29.89 -24.14
C ILE A 54 -38.40 -31.40 -24.43
N VAL A 55 -38.79 -31.78 -25.66
CA VAL A 55 -38.87 -33.19 -26.05
C VAL A 55 -37.49 -33.85 -26.13
N THR A 56 -36.51 -33.14 -26.69
CA THR A 56 -35.13 -33.64 -26.83
C THR A 56 -34.48 -33.82 -25.46
N LEU A 57 -34.70 -32.89 -24.54
CA LEU A 57 -34.19 -32.97 -23.18
C LEU A 57 -34.79 -34.16 -22.42
N ASP A 58 -36.08 -34.45 -22.57
CA ASP A 58 -36.72 -35.62 -21.93
C ASP A 58 -36.14 -36.93 -22.47
N GLY A 59 -35.88 -36.97 -23.79
CA GLY A 59 -35.20 -38.08 -24.45
C GLY A 59 -33.76 -38.26 -23.96
N LEU A 60 -33.03 -37.17 -23.80
CA LEU A 60 -31.65 -37.16 -23.28
C LEU A 60 -31.59 -37.66 -21.83
N GLU A 61 -32.48 -37.18 -20.96
CA GLU A 61 -32.62 -37.68 -19.58
C GLU A 61 -32.88 -39.19 -19.55
N LYS A 62 -33.79 -39.65 -20.40
CA LYS A 62 -34.13 -41.07 -20.49
C LYS A 62 -32.97 -41.93 -21.03
N ALA A 63 -32.18 -41.39 -21.96
CA ALA A 63 -31.01 -42.08 -22.52
C ALA A 63 -29.88 -42.18 -21.49
N TYR A 64 -29.65 -41.13 -20.71
CA TYR A 64 -28.68 -41.13 -19.62
C TYR A 64 -29.07 -42.10 -18.49
N ILE A 65 -30.34 -42.11 -18.06
CA ILE A 65 -30.85 -43.07 -17.06
C ILE A 65 -30.70 -44.54 -17.51
N ARG A 66 -30.60 -44.79 -18.83
CA ARG A 66 -30.43 -46.12 -19.41
C ARG A 66 -28.97 -46.44 -19.75
N ASP A 67 -28.03 -45.61 -19.33
CA ASP A 67 -26.59 -45.70 -19.62
C ASP A 67 -26.28 -45.79 -21.13
N VAL A 68 -27.13 -45.19 -21.97
CA VAL A 68 -26.96 -45.18 -23.44
C VAL A 68 -26.00 -44.06 -23.88
N VAL A 69 -25.87 -43.02 -23.07
CA VAL A 69 -25.02 -41.84 -23.32
C VAL A 69 -24.06 -41.69 -22.14
N THR A 70 -22.80 -41.35 -22.42
CA THR A 70 -21.81 -41.17 -21.36
C THR A 70 -22.08 -39.91 -20.53
N GLU A 71 -21.54 -39.85 -19.32
CA GLU A 71 -21.71 -38.72 -18.39
C GLU A 71 -21.25 -37.39 -18.99
N ALA A 72 -20.11 -37.39 -19.69
CA ALA A 72 -19.55 -36.20 -20.33
C ALA A 72 -20.44 -35.70 -21.47
N GLU A 73 -20.88 -36.60 -22.36
CA GLU A 73 -21.76 -36.27 -23.49
C GLU A 73 -23.12 -35.77 -23.03
N TYR A 74 -23.67 -36.37 -21.97
CA TYR A 74 -24.91 -35.91 -21.35
C TYR A 74 -24.76 -34.51 -20.77
N THR A 75 -23.71 -34.27 -19.98
CA THR A 75 -23.49 -32.99 -19.31
C THR A 75 -23.32 -31.84 -20.31
N GLU A 76 -22.52 -32.06 -21.36
CA GLU A 76 -22.31 -31.08 -22.44
C GLU A 76 -23.62 -30.80 -23.19
N THR A 77 -24.34 -31.85 -23.59
CA THR A 77 -25.57 -31.72 -24.37
C THR A 77 -26.71 -31.08 -23.57
N CYS A 78 -26.88 -31.48 -22.31
CA CYS A 78 -27.88 -30.92 -21.39
C CYS A 78 -27.60 -29.43 -21.15
N THR A 79 -26.34 -29.06 -20.88
CA THR A 79 -25.95 -27.65 -20.67
C THR A 79 -26.26 -26.78 -21.90
N ARG A 80 -26.00 -27.30 -23.10
CA ARG A 80 -26.29 -26.58 -24.35
C ARG A 80 -27.79 -26.38 -24.56
N LEU A 81 -28.60 -27.42 -24.36
CA LEU A 81 -30.07 -27.35 -24.49
C LEU A 81 -30.69 -26.37 -23.46
N LEU A 82 -30.20 -26.38 -22.22
CA LEU A 82 -30.65 -25.44 -21.18
C LEU A 82 -30.31 -23.98 -21.53
N LYS A 83 -29.14 -23.73 -22.11
CA LYS A 83 -28.75 -22.38 -22.58
C LYS A 83 -29.64 -21.91 -23.73
N GLN A 84 -29.91 -22.78 -24.71
CA GLN A 84 -30.78 -22.48 -25.84
C GLN A 84 -32.21 -22.15 -25.36
N TYR A 85 -32.77 -22.98 -24.47
CA TYR A 85 -34.09 -22.74 -23.88
C TYR A 85 -34.20 -21.37 -23.21
N LYS A 86 -33.19 -20.99 -22.40
CA LYS A 86 -33.15 -19.67 -21.74
C LYS A 86 -33.01 -18.53 -22.75
N SER A 87 -32.22 -18.72 -23.81
CA SER A 87 -32.03 -17.72 -24.86
C SER A 87 -33.31 -17.46 -25.64
N SER A 88 -34.07 -18.51 -25.99
CA SER A 88 -35.34 -18.37 -26.73
C SER A 88 -36.43 -17.65 -25.91
N LEU A 89 -36.38 -17.75 -24.57
CA LEU A 89 -37.27 -17.02 -23.66
C LEU A 89 -36.81 -15.58 -23.35
N GLY A 90 -35.69 -15.12 -23.93
CA GLY A 90 -35.23 -13.74 -23.80
C GLY A 90 -36.02 -12.74 -24.66
N ASP A 91 -36.79 -13.22 -25.64
CA ASP A 91 -37.68 -12.39 -26.46
C ASP A 91 -39.05 -12.24 -25.76
N ASP A 92 -39.44 -10.99 -25.46
CA ASP A 92 -40.70 -10.67 -24.75
C ASP A 92 -41.95 -11.18 -25.47
N THR A 93 -41.93 -11.26 -26.82
CA THR A 93 -43.06 -11.75 -27.61
C THR A 93 -43.21 -13.27 -27.49
N VAL A 94 -42.08 -13.98 -27.48
CA VAL A 94 -42.02 -15.43 -27.30
C VAL A 94 -42.36 -15.79 -25.86
N ALA A 95 -41.82 -15.06 -24.88
CA ALA A 95 -42.13 -15.24 -23.46
C ALA A 95 -43.61 -15.00 -23.16
N GLY A 96 -44.22 -13.99 -23.79
CA GLY A 96 -45.64 -13.69 -23.67
C GLY A 96 -46.55 -14.82 -24.18
N GLU A 97 -46.24 -15.44 -25.32
CA GLU A 97 -46.99 -16.59 -25.86
C GLU A 97 -46.66 -17.92 -25.17
N PHE A 98 -45.44 -18.07 -24.65
CA PHE A 98 -45.01 -19.23 -23.87
C PHE A 98 -45.72 -19.28 -22.50
N VAL A 99 -45.91 -18.12 -21.87
CA VAL A 99 -46.53 -17.91 -20.55
C VAL A 99 -45.73 -18.59 -19.42
N ASP A 100 -45.86 -19.91 -19.29
CA ASP A 100 -45.15 -20.73 -18.32
C ASP A 100 -45.08 -22.18 -18.84
N LEU A 101 -44.14 -22.95 -18.28
CA LEU A 101 -43.85 -24.30 -18.73
C LEU A 101 -45.06 -25.24 -18.66
N GLU A 102 -45.91 -25.13 -17.63
CA GLU A 102 -47.08 -26.02 -17.47
C GLU A 102 -48.22 -25.63 -18.42
N THR A 103 -48.44 -24.32 -18.62
CA THR A 103 -49.40 -23.80 -19.58
C THR A 103 -49.02 -24.18 -21.00
N PHE A 104 -47.74 -24.05 -21.37
CA PHE A 104 -47.24 -24.43 -22.69
C PHE A 104 -47.37 -25.94 -22.94
N LYS A 105 -46.99 -26.78 -21.96
CA LYS A 105 -47.14 -28.24 -22.06
C LYS A 105 -48.59 -28.66 -22.26
N ARG A 106 -49.53 -28.03 -21.54
CA ARG A 106 -50.96 -28.32 -21.69
C ARG A 106 -51.50 -27.89 -23.06
N LYS A 107 -51.07 -26.73 -23.57
CA LYS A 107 -51.49 -26.19 -24.88
C LYS A 107 -51.10 -27.13 -26.03
N TRP A 108 -49.93 -27.77 -25.93
CA TRP A 108 -49.37 -28.62 -26.99
C TRP A 108 -49.37 -30.12 -26.70
N GLY A 109 -49.96 -30.56 -25.58
CA GLY A 109 -50.08 -31.98 -25.23
C GLY A 109 -48.74 -32.68 -24.93
N LEU A 110 -47.80 -31.99 -24.29
CA LEU A 110 -46.46 -32.51 -23.98
C LEU A 110 -46.42 -33.31 -22.67
N GLU A 111 -46.09 -34.60 -22.75
CA GLU A 111 -45.84 -35.47 -21.59
C GLU A 111 -44.33 -35.71 -21.38
N CYS A 112 -43.63 -34.69 -20.88
CA CYS A 112 -42.17 -34.72 -20.68
C CYS A 112 -41.78 -34.49 -19.20
N PRO A 113 -42.03 -35.45 -18.30
CA PRO A 113 -41.85 -35.25 -16.85
C PRO A 113 -40.38 -35.06 -16.43
N ARG A 114 -39.41 -35.67 -17.13
CA ARG A 114 -37.98 -35.56 -16.77
C ARG A 114 -37.41 -34.22 -17.23
N ALA A 115 -37.76 -33.80 -18.45
CA ALA A 115 -37.42 -32.45 -18.92
C ALA A 115 -38.03 -31.37 -18.04
N THR A 116 -39.26 -31.57 -17.54
CA THR A 116 -39.91 -30.60 -16.67
C THR A 116 -39.11 -30.34 -15.40
N GLU A 117 -38.65 -31.41 -14.74
CA GLU A 117 -37.83 -31.28 -13.54
C GLU A 117 -36.47 -30.65 -13.85
N ARG A 118 -35.84 -31.07 -14.96
CA ARG A 118 -34.57 -30.49 -15.38
C ARG A 118 -34.65 -29.00 -15.73
N LEU A 119 -35.70 -28.57 -16.42
CA LEU A 119 -35.90 -27.15 -16.75
C LEU A 119 -36.19 -26.31 -15.51
N ARG A 120 -36.82 -26.89 -14.48
CA ARG A 120 -37.05 -26.24 -13.19
C ARG A 120 -35.76 -26.04 -12.39
N ILE A 121 -34.88 -27.05 -12.38
CA ILE A 121 -33.59 -27.01 -11.66
C ILE A 121 -32.56 -26.15 -12.41
N GLY A 122 -32.53 -26.26 -13.74
CA GLY A 122 -31.66 -25.46 -14.61
C GLY A 122 -30.19 -25.89 -14.64
N LEU A 123 -29.85 -27.09 -14.14
CA LEU A 123 -28.50 -27.70 -14.13
C LEU A 123 -28.55 -29.21 -14.47
N PRO A 124 -27.53 -29.81 -15.12
CA PRO A 124 -27.48 -31.25 -15.42
C PRO A 124 -27.55 -32.18 -14.18
N ALA A 125 -28.05 -33.42 -14.32
CA ALA A 125 -28.21 -34.40 -13.22
C ALA A 125 -26.89 -34.72 -12.55
N THR A 126 -25.82 -34.73 -13.32
CA THR A 126 -24.45 -35.01 -12.87
C THR A 126 -23.97 -33.98 -11.85
N VAL A 127 -24.47 -32.75 -11.94
CA VAL A 127 -24.21 -31.67 -10.98
C VAL A 127 -25.12 -31.77 -9.75
N GLU A 128 -26.26 -32.45 -9.87
CA GLU A 128 -27.29 -32.61 -8.84
C GLU A 128 -27.09 -33.88 -7.98
N GLN A 129 -26.78 -35.03 -8.60
CA GLN A 129 -26.68 -36.37 -7.98
C GLN A 129 -25.36 -36.66 -7.27
N ALA A 130 -24.37 -35.78 -7.32
CA ALA A 130 -23.20 -35.83 -6.44
C ALA A 130 -23.55 -35.78 -4.93
N THR A 131 -24.84 -35.61 -4.60
CA THR A 131 -25.40 -35.53 -3.25
C THR A 131 -26.04 -36.84 -2.75
N HIS A 132 -26.21 -37.89 -3.58
CA HIS A 132 -26.88 -39.13 -3.16
C HIS A 132 -26.22 -40.40 -3.73
N SER A 133 -25.09 -40.82 -3.16
CA SER A 133 -24.65 -42.22 -3.27
C SER A 133 -24.22 -42.79 -1.91
N THR A 134 -24.93 -43.83 -1.46
CA THR A 134 -24.58 -44.70 -0.32
C THR A 134 -23.41 -45.63 -0.66
N PRO A 135 -22.64 -46.11 0.34
CA PRO A 135 -21.32 -46.68 0.13
C PRO A 135 -21.36 -48.17 -0.21
N ALA A 136 -20.73 -48.60 -1.31
CA ALA A 136 -19.98 -49.86 -1.36
C ALA A 136 -19.24 -50.11 -2.69
N ALA A 137 -18.01 -50.60 -2.50
CA ALA A 137 -17.29 -51.63 -3.27
C ALA A 137 -16.26 -51.19 -4.35
N ASN A 138 -15.00 -51.15 -3.89
CA ASN A 138 -13.75 -51.54 -4.54
C ASN A 138 -13.71 -51.70 -6.08
N MET A 139 -12.88 -50.88 -6.73
CA MET A 139 -11.89 -51.34 -7.72
C MET A 139 -10.61 -50.49 -7.71
N ALA A 140 -9.53 -51.11 -8.17
CA ALA A 140 -8.10 -50.94 -7.91
C ALA A 140 -7.42 -49.62 -8.38
N PRO A 141 -6.18 -49.33 -7.93
CA PRO A 141 -5.52 -48.03 -8.08
C PRO A 141 -4.84 -47.87 -9.44
N ALA A 142 -5.03 -46.71 -10.07
CA ALA A 142 -4.29 -46.32 -11.26
C ALA A 142 -3.29 -45.20 -10.94
N ALA A 143 -2.01 -45.56 -11.07
CA ALA A 143 -0.83 -44.75 -11.40
C ALA A 143 -0.54 -43.46 -10.59
N THR A 144 0.49 -43.60 -9.76
CA THR A 144 1.26 -42.56 -9.07
C THR A 144 1.90 -41.52 -10.01
N GLY A 145 1.52 -40.26 -9.84
CA GLY A 145 2.31 -39.06 -10.17
C GLY A 145 2.27 -38.11 -8.95
N PRO A 146 3.29 -37.25 -8.72
CA PRO A 146 3.35 -36.43 -7.52
C PRO A 146 2.21 -35.40 -7.49
N PRO A 147 1.38 -35.32 -6.43
CA PRO A 147 0.32 -34.33 -6.32
C PRO A 147 0.91 -33.05 -5.74
N GLY A 148 1.22 -32.09 -6.59
CA GLY A 148 1.76 -30.81 -6.14
C GLY A 148 1.60 -29.76 -7.21
N GLY A 149 0.39 -29.21 -7.36
CA GLY A 149 0.17 -28.03 -8.20
C GLY A 149 -1.29 -27.74 -8.55
N THR A 150 -2.11 -28.76 -8.81
CA THR A 150 -3.47 -28.55 -9.36
C THR A 150 -4.53 -28.25 -8.30
N SER A 151 -4.52 -28.91 -7.14
CA SER A 151 -5.52 -28.64 -6.08
C SER A 151 -5.41 -27.23 -5.48
N GLY A 152 -4.20 -26.70 -5.32
CA GLY A 152 -3.98 -25.36 -4.76
C GLY A 152 -4.54 -24.22 -5.63
N SER A 153 -4.37 -24.32 -6.95
CA SER A 153 -4.93 -23.33 -7.89
C SER A 153 -6.45 -23.36 -7.92
N LEU A 154 -7.06 -24.55 -7.81
CA LEU A 154 -8.51 -24.69 -7.81
C LEU A 154 -9.12 -24.17 -6.49
N ILE A 155 -8.47 -24.43 -5.35
CA ILE A 155 -8.84 -23.88 -4.04
C ILE A 155 -8.76 -22.35 -4.05
N LEU A 156 -7.73 -21.79 -4.69
CA LEU A 156 -7.55 -20.34 -4.83
C LEU A 156 -8.71 -19.71 -5.62
N THR A 157 -9.03 -20.25 -6.80
CA THR A 157 -10.15 -19.78 -7.62
C THR A 157 -11.48 -19.88 -6.88
N ALA A 158 -11.71 -20.96 -6.11
CA ALA A 158 -12.92 -21.07 -5.29
C ALA A 158 -12.99 -20.00 -4.20
N THR A 159 -11.87 -19.74 -3.53
CA THR A 159 -11.77 -18.70 -2.49
C THR A 159 -12.03 -17.31 -3.07
N GLU A 160 -11.46 -16.99 -4.23
CA GLU A 160 -11.70 -15.73 -4.94
C GLU A 160 -13.17 -15.53 -5.28
N ASN A 161 -13.85 -16.58 -5.76
CA ASN A 161 -15.27 -16.53 -6.11
C ASN A 161 -16.16 -16.30 -4.87
N PHE A 162 -15.84 -16.93 -3.72
CA PHE A 162 -16.55 -16.67 -2.46
C PHE A 162 -16.41 -15.21 -2.02
N ILE A 163 -15.19 -14.66 -2.07
CA ILE A 163 -14.94 -13.25 -1.70
C ILE A 163 -15.71 -12.32 -2.64
N THR A 164 -15.64 -12.57 -3.95
CA THR A 164 -16.31 -11.75 -4.96
C THR A 164 -17.83 -11.71 -4.74
N PHE A 165 -18.44 -12.86 -4.42
CA PHE A 165 -19.87 -12.93 -4.13
C PHE A 165 -20.26 -12.15 -2.85
N LEU A 166 -19.50 -12.31 -1.77
CA LEU A 166 -19.74 -11.60 -0.51
C LEU A 166 -19.54 -10.09 -0.64
N ASP A 167 -18.59 -9.65 -1.48
CA ASP A 167 -18.39 -8.24 -1.78
C ASP A 167 -19.55 -7.65 -2.58
N ALA A 168 -20.12 -8.38 -3.54
CA ALA A 168 -21.30 -7.94 -4.28
C ALA A 168 -22.49 -7.67 -3.33
N LEU A 169 -22.74 -8.58 -2.37
CA LEU A 169 -23.78 -8.38 -1.35
C LEU A 169 -23.51 -7.16 -0.46
N LYS A 170 -22.25 -6.96 -0.04
CA LYS A 170 -21.84 -5.80 0.78
C LYS A 170 -21.92 -4.47 0.02
N LEU A 171 -21.87 -4.50 -1.32
CA LEU A 171 -22.09 -3.36 -2.20
C LEU A 171 -23.58 -3.13 -2.53
N ASN A 172 -24.49 -3.84 -1.85
CA ASN A 172 -25.94 -3.78 -2.05
C ASN A 172 -26.38 -4.19 -3.47
N MET A 173 -25.63 -5.09 -4.11
CA MET A 173 -26.03 -5.72 -5.37
C MET A 173 -26.98 -6.87 -5.04
N VAL A 174 -28.28 -6.60 -5.01
CA VAL A 174 -29.32 -7.55 -4.54
C VAL A 174 -30.23 -8.08 -5.66
N SER A 175 -29.98 -7.68 -6.91
CA SER A 175 -30.75 -8.13 -8.07
C SER A 175 -30.32 -9.52 -8.56
N LYS A 176 -31.26 -10.30 -9.11
CA LYS A 176 -30.99 -11.64 -9.63
C LYS A 176 -29.88 -11.64 -10.69
N ASP A 177 -29.93 -10.73 -11.66
CA ASP A 177 -28.96 -10.64 -12.75
C ASP A 177 -27.52 -10.38 -12.27
N ALA A 178 -27.37 -9.70 -11.13
CA ALA A 178 -26.07 -9.47 -10.49
C ALA A 178 -25.60 -10.66 -9.64
N LEU A 179 -26.50 -11.26 -8.84
CA LEU A 179 -26.14 -12.32 -7.88
C LEU A 179 -26.04 -13.72 -8.50
N HIS A 180 -26.87 -14.01 -9.50
CA HIS A 180 -26.98 -15.35 -10.08
C HIS A 180 -25.69 -15.82 -10.78
N PRO A 181 -25.01 -15.00 -11.61
CA PRO A 181 -23.74 -15.40 -12.23
C PRO A 181 -22.67 -15.68 -11.18
N LEU A 182 -22.56 -14.82 -10.16
CA LEU A 182 -21.55 -14.94 -9.11
C LEU A 182 -21.78 -16.19 -8.24
N LEU A 183 -23.03 -16.48 -7.84
CA LEU A 183 -23.35 -17.68 -7.06
C LEU A 183 -23.12 -18.96 -7.89
N SER A 184 -23.38 -18.89 -9.20
CA SER A 184 -23.11 -19.98 -10.14
C SER A 184 -21.61 -20.27 -10.27
N GLU A 185 -20.75 -19.24 -10.24
CA GLU A 185 -19.29 -19.40 -10.26
C GLU A 185 -18.76 -19.96 -8.93
N VAL A 186 -19.33 -19.55 -7.79
CA VAL A 186 -19.01 -20.13 -6.47
C VAL A 186 -19.28 -21.63 -6.48
N ILE A 187 -20.48 -22.09 -6.84
CA ILE A 187 -20.79 -23.53 -6.83
C ILE A 187 -19.95 -24.32 -7.83
N GLN A 188 -19.68 -23.78 -9.01
CA GLN A 188 -18.84 -24.44 -10.01
C GLN A 188 -17.38 -24.58 -9.56
N SER A 189 -16.83 -23.54 -8.94
CA SER A 189 -15.45 -23.57 -8.43
C SER A 189 -15.30 -24.49 -7.23
N VAL A 190 -16.28 -24.51 -6.33
CA VAL A 190 -16.36 -25.47 -5.22
C VAL A 190 -16.41 -26.92 -5.71
N ASN A 191 -17.27 -27.23 -6.68
CA ASN A 191 -17.40 -28.58 -7.24
C ASN A 191 -16.15 -29.04 -7.99
N ARG A 192 -15.29 -28.12 -8.45
CA ARG A 192 -13.99 -28.48 -9.04
C ARG A 192 -12.93 -28.82 -8.00
N VAL A 193 -13.10 -28.36 -6.76
CA VAL A 193 -12.14 -28.55 -5.66
C VAL A 193 -12.43 -29.83 -4.88
N THR A 194 -13.71 -30.07 -4.57
CA THR A 194 -14.12 -31.22 -3.77
C THR A 194 -15.50 -31.72 -4.21
N ASP A 195 -15.60 -33.04 -4.37
CA ASP A 195 -16.86 -33.75 -4.56
C ASP A 195 -17.49 -34.14 -3.21
N ALA A 196 -16.78 -33.96 -2.10
CA ALA A 196 -17.28 -34.26 -0.76
C ALA A 196 -18.29 -33.21 -0.31
N ASP A 197 -19.35 -33.68 0.36
CA ASP A 197 -20.33 -32.80 0.99
C ASP A 197 -19.70 -32.17 2.25
N PHE A 198 -19.69 -30.84 2.30
CA PHE A 198 -19.17 -30.06 3.43
C PHE A 198 -20.28 -29.22 4.04
N GLU A 199 -20.08 -28.78 5.28
CA GLU A 199 -21.10 -28.10 6.07
C GLU A 199 -21.65 -26.87 5.32
N ASN A 200 -22.98 -26.81 5.19
CA ASN A 200 -23.72 -25.74 4.50
C ASN A 200 -23.57 -25.66 2.96
N ARG A 201 -22.98 -26.64 2.28
CA ARG A 201 -23.00 -26.72 0.79
C ARG A 201 -24.43 -26.70 0.22
N GLY A 202 -25.35 -27.39 0.88
CA GLY A 202 -26.78 -27.42 0.50
C GLY A 202 -27.46 -26.05 0.51
N LYS A 203 -26.97 -25.09 1.30
CA LYS A 203 -27.49 -23.72 1.33
C LYS A 203 -27.14 -22.94 0.06
N ILE A 204 -25.94 -23.14 -0.50
CA ILE A 204 -25.53 -22.53 -1.79
C ILE A 204 -26.51 -22.96 -2.89
N ILE A 205 -26.83 -24.25 -2.93
CA ILE A 205 -27.75 -24.84 -3.92
C ILE A 205 -29.18 -24.31 -3.70
N GLN A 206 -29.64 -24.26 -2.46
CA GLN A 206 -30.96 -23.71 -2.10
C GLN A 206 -31.10 -22.26 -2.59
N TRP A 207 -30.12 -21.41 -2.34
CA TRP A 207 -30.13 -20.02 -2.80
C TRP A 207 -30.05 -19.89 -4.32
N LEU A 208 -29.32 -20.78 -5.00
CA LEU A 208 -29.28 -20.82 -6.46
C LEU A 208 -30.64 -21.19 -7.07
N ILE A 209 -31.36 -22.12 -6.44
CA ILE A 209 -32.74 -22.47 -6.83
C ILE A 209 -33.68 -21.28 -6.61
N THR A 210 -33.59 -20.62 -5.45
CA THR A 210 -34.39 -19.42 -5.15
C THR A 210 -34.14 -18.32 -6.19
N LEU A 211 -32.88 -18.01 -6.52
CA LEU A 211 -32.55 -17.04 -7.56
C LEU A 211 -33.04 -17.49 -8.95
N ASN A 212 -33.00 -18.79 -9.27
CA ASN A 212 -33.52 -19.31 -10.55
C ASN A 212 -35.03 -19.07 -10.70
N GLN A 213 -35.80 -19.14 -9.62
CA GLN A 213 -37.27 -18.96 -9.62
C GLN A 213 -37.73 -17.49 -9.68
N MET A 214 -36.82 -16.53 -9.42
CA MET A 214 -37.10 -15.09 -9.51
C MET A 214 -37.06 -14.58 -10.97
N ARG A 215 -37.69 -13.45 -11.26
CA ARG A 215 -37.53 -12.77 -12.57
C ARG A 215 -36.17 -12.07 -12.66
N ALA A 216 -35.66 -11.84 -13.86
CA ALA A 216 -34.31 -11.26 -14.08
C ALA A 216 -34.10 -9.90 -13.39
N THR A 217 -35.15 -9.08 -13.30
CA THR A 217 -35.16 -7.75 -12.67
C THR A 217 -35.65 -7.75 -11.22
N GLU A 218 -35.87 -8.92 -10.64
CA GLU A 218 -36.37 -9.05 -9.28
C GLU A 218 -35.22 -8.99 -8.28
N GLU A 219 -35.40 -8.21 -7.21
CA GLU A 219 -34.43 -7.99 -6.14
C GLU A 219 -34.79 -8.79 -4.90
N LEU A 220 -33.77 -9.25 -4.18
CA LEU A 220 -33.96 -9.83 -2.84
C LEU A 220 -34.34 -8.73 -1.85
N SER A 221 -35.23 -9.07 -0.90
CA SER A 221 -35.50 -8.19 0.24
C SER A 221 -34.25 -8.05 1.13
N GLU A 222 -34.18 -6.98 1.92
CA GLU A 222 -33.05 -6.73 2.84
C GLU A 222 -32.85 -7.87 3.84
N GLU A 223 -33.93 -8.51 4.29
CA GLU A 223 -33.89 -9.69 5.16
C GLU A 223 -33.29 -10.91 4.44
N GLN A 224 -33.73 -11.19 3.21
CA GLN A 224 -33.20 -12.28 2.38
C GLN A 224 -31.74 -12.06 2.00
N ALA A 225 -31.32 -10.83 1.73
CA ALA A 225 -29.93 -10.50 1.41
C ALA A 225 -29.00 -10.73 2.62
N ARG A 226 -29.45 -10.41 3.83
CA ARG A 226 -28.71 -10.71 5.07
C ARG A 226 -28.64 -12.21 5.34
N GLU A 227 -29.74 -12.94 5.15
CA GLU A 227 -29.77 -14.40 5.30
C GLU A 227 -28.85 -15.10 4.29
N LEU A 228 -28.87 -14.66 3.03
CA LEU A 228 -27.97 -15.13 1.97
C LEU A 228 -26.50 -14.85 2.31
N SER A 229 -26.18 -13.64 2.80
CA SER A 229 -24.82 -13.31 3.22
C SER A 229 -24.33 -14.22 4.35
N PHE A 230 -25.18 -14.49 5.35
CA PHE A 230 -24.84 -15.35 6.48
C PHE A 230 -24.62 -16.81 6.04
N ASP A 231 -25.55 -17.37 5.26
CA ASP A 231 -25.48 -18.75 4.78
C ASP A 231 -24.23 -18.98 3.90
N ILE A 232 -23.82 -18.00 3.09
CA ILE A 232 -22.62 -18.11 2.25
C ILE A 232 -21.33 -17.91 3.05
N GLU A 233 -21.31 -17.04 4.07
CA GLU A 233 -20.16 -16.94 4.99
C GLU A 233 -19.96 -18.26 5.77
N GLN A 234 -21.04 -18.92 6.20
CA GLN A 234 -20.97 -20.23 6.85
C GLN A 234 -20.48 -21.33 5.90
N ALA A 235 -20.95 -21.33 4.64
CA ALA A 235 -20.49 -22.27 3.64
C ALA A 235 -19.01 -22.08 3.28
N TYR A 236 -18.51 -20.84 3.27
CA TYR A 236 -17.09 -20.55 3.10
C TYR A 236 -16.25 -21.11 4.26
N MET A 237 -16.71 -20.95 5.50
CA MET A 237 -16.02 -21.49 6.68
C MET A 237 -15.98 -23.02 6.68
N GLY A 238 -17.09 -23.69 6.33
CA GLY A 238 -17.14 -25.15 6.19
C GLY A 238 -16.25 -25.66 5.05
N PHE A 239 -16.23 -24.96 3.90
CA PHE A 239 -15.32 -25.26 2.80
C PHE A 239 -13.85 -25.12 3.19
N LYS A 240 -13.53 -24.17 4.08
CA LYS A 240 -12.17 -23.92 4.55
C LYS A 240 -11.69 -24.98 5.55
N SER A 241 -12.53 -25.37 6.51
CA SER A 241 -12.18 -26.36 7.55
C SER A 241 -11.83 -27.72 6.96
N ASP A 242 -12.52 -28.13 5.90
CA ASP A 242 -12.27 -29.44 5.25
C ASP A 242 -11.00 -29.46 4.39
N ASN A 243 -10.42 -28.29 4.08
CA ASN A 243 -9.26 -28.14 3.17
C ASN A 243 -7.99 -27.59 3.86
N GLU A 244 -7.91 -27.65 5.20
CA GLU A 244 -6.93 -26.97 6.06
C GLU A 244 -5.43 -27.26 5.81
N LEU A 245 -5.06 -28.20 4.93
CA LEU A 245 -3.65 -28.55 4.72
C LEU A 245 -2.93 -27.75 3.62
N ILE A 246 -3.61 -26.90 2.83
CA ILE A 246 -2.99 -26.26 1.64
C ILE A 246 -3.33 -24.76 1.44
N SER A 247 -4.26 -24.14 2.18
CA SER A 247 -4.69 -22.77 1.88
C SER A 247 -3.84 -21.65 2.53
N PRO A 248 -3.50 -20.56 1.81
CA PRO A 248 -2.92 -19.36 2.40
C PRO A 248 -3.94 -18.61 3.27
N PHE A 249 -3.48 -17.97 4.35
CA PHE A 249 -4.29 -17.18 5.30
C PHE A 249 -4.99 -16.01 4.59
N SER A 250 -6.29 -15.83 4.80
CA SER A 250 -7.07 -14.71 4.25
C SER A 250 -7.10 -13.52 5.21
N VAL A 251 -7.33 -12.31 4.70
CA VAL A 251 -7.62 -11.12 5.54
C VAL A 251 -8.84 -11.32 6.43
N LEU A 252 -9.78 -12.16 6.01
CA LEU A 252 -10.97 -12.50 6.79
C LEU A 252 -10.63 -13.30 8.06
N ASP A 253 -9.43 -13.88 8.12
CA ASP A 253 -8.93 -14.65 9.27
C ASP A 253 -8.28 -13.76 10.33
N LEU A 254 -8.04 -12.48 10.01
CA LEU A 254 -7.52 -11.51 10.96
C LEU A 254 -8.65 -11.00 11.88
N PRO A 255 -8.32 -10.49 13.08
CA PRO A 255 -9.30 -9.92 14.01
C PRO A 255 -10.12 -8.82 13.33
N GLN A 256 -11.44 -9.02 13.27
CA GLN A 256 -12.36 -8.09 12.61
C GLN A 256 -12.87 -7.03 13.59
N ILE A 257 -12.88 -5.76 13.19
CA ILE A 257 -13.26 -4.64 14.07
C ILE A 257 -14.63 -4.80 14.72
N HIS A 258 -15.60 -5.41 14.01
CA HIS A 258 -16.94 -5.62 14.53
C HIS A 258 -16.99 -6.59 15.73
N THR A 259 -15.97 -7.43 15.91
CA THR A 259 -15.84 -8.33 17.08
C THR A 259 -15.21 -7.65 18.29
N LYS A 260 -14.80 -6.37 18.18
CA LYS A 260 -14.13 -5.59 19.24
C LYS A 260 -12.89 -6.29 19.84
N PRO A 261 -11.90 -6.67 19.02
CA PRO A 261 -10.69 -7.36 19.49
C PRO A 261 -9.82 -6.47 20.39
N SER A 262 -9.00 -7.07 21.24
CA SER A 262 -8.05 -6.32 22.07
C SER A 262 -7.00 -5.58 21.21
N GLY A 263 -6.44 -4.49 21.73
CA GLY A 263 -5.39 -3.74 21.02
C GLY A 263 -4.15 -4.60 20.74
N THR A 264 -3.81 -5.52 21.64
CA THR A 264 -2.74 -6.50 21.46
C THR A 264 -2.99 -7.45 20.29
N GLU A 265 -4.21 -7.96 20.12
CA GLU A 265 -4.56 -8.83 18.99
C GLU A 265 -4.48 -8.07 17.66
N LEU A 266 -4.92 -6.80 17.64
CA LEU A 266 -4.78 -5.94 16.46
C LEU A 266 -3.31 -5.69 16.11
N ILE A 267 -2.46 -5.37 17.09
CA ILE A 267 -1.02 -5.15 16.86
C ILE A 267 -0.35 -6.43 16.33
N GLN A 268 -0.68 -7.60 16.89
CA GLN A 268 -0.16 -8.88 16.40
C GLN A 268 -0.60 -9.17 14.96
N ALA A 269 -1.87 -8.92 14.63
CA ALA A 269 -2.37 -9.04 13.27
C ALA A 269 -1.67 -8.08 12.29
N LEU A 270 -1.46 -6.82 12.70
CA LEU A 270 -0.73 -5.83 11.91
C LEU A 270 0.76 -6.17 11.75
N ALA A 271 1.35 -6.90 12.70
CA ALA A 271 2.71 -7.40 12.57
C ALA A 271 2.83 -8.51 11.50
N LEU A 272 1.81 -9.37 11.36
CA LEU A 272 1.75 -10.36 10.26
C LEU A 272 1.66 -9.70 8.89
N LEU A 273 1.12 -8.48 8.84
CA LEU A 273 1.04 -7.66 7.63
C LEU A 273 2.31 -6.84 7.37
N THR A 274 3.42 -7.04 8.09
CA THR A 274 4.65 -6.28 7.83
C THR A 274 5.26 -6.66 6.48
N THR A 275 5.53 -5.65 5.65
CA THR A 275 6.19 -5.88 4.36
C THR A 275 7.69 -5.87 4.57
N LYS A 276 8.39 -6.97 4.28
CA LYS A 276 9.85 -6.96 4.30
C LYS A 276 10.37 -6.09 3.14
N PRO A 277 11.37 -5.22 3.37
CA PRO A 277 12.08 -4.55 2.29
C PRO A 277 12.51 -5.56 1.22
N ARG A 278 12.20 -5.29 -0.06
CA ARG A 278 12.73 -6.12 -1.16
C ARG A 278 14.27 -6.03 -1.12
N SER A 279 14.93 -7.16 -0.89
CA SER A 279 16.37 -7.27 -1.06
C SER A 279 16.67 -7.31 -2.55
N PHE A 280 17.54 -6.40 -3.03
CA PHE A 280 18.12 -6.52 -4.36
C PHE A 280 18.99 -7.78 -4.36
N GLY A 281 18.48 -8.92 -4.84
CA GLY A 281 19.19 -10.19 -4.79
C GLY A 281 18.84 -11.07 -5.98
N LEU A 282 19.83 -11.75 -6.56
CA LEU A 282 19.65 -12.75 -7.63
C LEU A 282 19.01 -14.05 -7.13
N LYS A 283 19.03 -14.25 -5.80
CA LYS A 283 18.28 -15.29 -5.10
C LYS A 283 17.36 -14.59 -4.12
N ALA A 284 16.05 -14.72 -4.31
CA ALA A 284 15.11 -14.43 -3.24
C ALA A 284 15.58 -15.21 -2.00
N PRO A 285 15.76 -14.57 -0.83
CA PRO A 285 16.05 -15.32 0.38
C PRO A 285 14.95 -16.37 0.52
N GLU A 286 15.33 -17.64 0.71
CA GLU A 286 14.38 -18.70 1.05
C GLU A 286 13.50 -18.15 2.15
N ALA A 287 12.22 -17.95 1.82
CA ALA A 287 11.26 -17.44 2.77
C ALA A 287 11.27 -18.43 3.94
N VAL A 288 11.86 -18.02 5.07
CA VAL A 288 11.51 -18.58 6.36
C VAL A 288 9.99 -18.59 6.35
N LYS A 289 9.39 -19.78 6.43
CA LYS A 289 7.94 -20.02 6.36
C LYS A 289 7.22 -19.20 7.44
N ALA A 290 7.02 -17.91 7.18
CA ALA A 290 6.14 -17.04 7.92
C ALA A 290 4.80 -17.11 7.19
N GLN A 291 3.72 -17.30 7.96
CA GLN A 291 2.35 -17.28 7.45
C GLN A 291 2.11 -15.98 6.66
N THR A 292 2.07 -16.07 5.34
CA THR A 292 1.80 -14.94 4.45
C THR A 292 0.30 -14.81 4.26
N VAL A 293 -0.25 -13.66 4.64
CA VAL A 293 -1.65 -13.30 4.39
C VAL A 293 -1.82 -12.91 2.93
N HIS A 294 -2.88 -13.40 2.28
CA HIS A 294 -3.18 -13.10 0.88
C HIS A 294 -3.35 -11.58 0.66
N PRO A 295 -2.77 -11.00 -0.42
CA PRO A 295 -2.75 -9.55 -0.64
C PRO A 295 -4.14 -8.94 -0.88
N ALA A 296 -5.09 -9.71 -1.41
CA ALA A 296 -6.46 -9.24 -1.64
C ALA A 296 -7.16 -8.88 -0.32
N GLY A 297 -7.72 -7.67 -0.25
CA GLY A 297 -8.47 -7.17 0.92
C GLY A 297 -7.62 -6.50 2.01
N ILE A 298 -6.28 -6.58 1.97
CA ILE A 298 -5.41 -6.00 3.02
C ILE A 298 -5.60 -4.49 3.11
N THR A 299 -5.60 -3.77 1.98
CA THR A 299 -5.79 -2.31 1.93
C THR A 299 -7.10 -1.90 2.59
N ARG A 300 -8.18 -2.65 2.34
CA ARG A 300 -9.51 -2.40 2.91
C ARG A 300 -9.52 -2.68 4.42
N TYR A 301 -8.87 -3.74 4.87
CA TYR A 301 -8.72 -4.07 6.28
C TYR A 301 -7.91 -3.00 7.04
N LEU A 302 -6.80 -2.54 6.49
CA LEU A 302 -6.00 -1.46 7.11
C LEU A 302 -6.78 -0.14 7.16
N THR A 303 -7.51 0.19 6.09
CA THR A 303 -8.34 1.40 6.04
C THR A 303 -9.52 1.32 7.02
N SER A 304 -10.10 0.14 7.24
CA SER A 304 -11.18 -0.02 8.23
C SER A 304 -10.66 0.19 9.66
N ILE A 305 -9.43 -0.23 9.97
CA ILE A 305 -8.80 0.04 11.28
C ILE A 305 -8.56 1.54 11.46
N ILE A 306 -7.98 2.21 10.45
CA ILE A 306 -7.66 3.64 10.50
C ILE A 306 -8.92 4.50 10.60
N SER A 307 -10.01 4.11 9.93
CA SER A 307 -11.28 4.85 9.97
C SER A 307 -12.12 4.59 11.22
N SER A 308 -11.80 3.55 12.00
CA SER A 308 -12.52 3.24 13.24
C SER A 308 -12.06 4.15 14.38
N PRO A 309 -12.98 4.68 15.21
CA PRO A 309 -12.61 5.44 16.41
C PRO A 309 -11.97 4.55 17.49
N LEU A 310 -11.96 3.22 17.32
CA LEU A 310 -11.42 2.23 18.26
C LEU A 310 -11.94 2.42 19.70
N ALA A 311 -13.17 2.91 19.86
CA ALA A 311 -13.71 3.39 21.15
C ALA A 311 -13.83 2.33 22.26
N TRP A 312 -13.65 1.06 21.93
CA TRP A 312 -13.64 -0.03 22.92
C TRP A 312 -12.25 -0.26 23.53
N LEU A 313 -11.19 0.40 23.03
CA LEU A 313 -9.84 0.35 23.60
C LEU A 313 -9.69 1.36 24.74
N GLU A 314 -9.17 0.91 25.87
CA GLU A 314 -9.21 1.60 27.16
C GLU A 314 -8.38 2.90 27.20
N THR A 315 -7.24 2.96 26.51
CA THR A 315 -6.27 4.05 26.60
C THR A 315 -6.06 4.75 25.26
N ASP A 316 -5.85 6.07 25.28
CA ASP A 316 -5.51 6.85 24.08
C ASP A 316 -4.20 6.34 23.44
N GLU A 317 -3.21 5.97 24.25
CA GLU A 317 -1.89 5.51 23.80
C GLU A 317 -1.98 4.21 22.97
N LEU A 318 -2.82 3.27 23.40
CA LEU A 318 -3.02 2.01 22.67
C LEU A 318 -3.77 2.23 21.35
N ARG A 319 -4.71 3.19 21.31
CA ARG A 319 -5.40 3.57 20.07
C ARG A 319 -4.42 4.16 19.06
N GLU A 320 -3.58 5.09 19.52
CA GLU A 320 -2.50 5.67 18.70
C GLU A 320 -1.55 4.59 18.18
N ALA A 321 -1.10 3.66 19.03
CA ALA A 321 -0.21 2.58 18.60
C ALA A 321 -0.82 1.67 17.51
N VAL A 322 -2.13 1.36 17.61
CA VAL A 322 -2.84 0.56 16.61
C VAL A 322 -3.00 1.35 15.30
N TRP A 323 -3.37 2.63 15.37
CA TRP A 323 -3.46 3.49 14.19
C TRP A 323 -2.12 3.67 13.49
N ASP A 324 -1.04 3.91 14.24
CA ASP A 324 0.32 4.05 13.71
C ASP A 324 0.77 2.77 13.00
N ALA A 325 0.55 1.60 13.63
CA ALA A 325 0.88 0.33 13.02
C ALA A 325 0.07 0.09 11.73
N ALA A 326 -1.23 0.37 11.73
CA ALA A 326 -2.08 0.19 10.55
C ALA A 326 -1.71 1.15 9.41
N ALA A 327 -1.44 2.41 9.74
CA ALA A 327 -0.99 3.42 8.80
C ALA A 327 0.37 3.06 8.19
N ALA A 328 1.32 2.57 9.01
CA ALA A 328 2.62 2.09 8.53
C ALA A 328 2.46 0.93 7.53
N ARG A 329 1.63 -0.08 7.85
CA ARG A 329 1.36 -1.21 6.95
C ARG A 329 0.71 -0.78 5.62
N LEU A 330 -0.12 0.26 5.65
CA LEU A 330 -0.79 0.81 4.48
C LEU A 330 0.19 1.62 3.62
N SER A 331 1.02 2.43 4.27
CA SER A 331 2.09 3.23 3.67
C SER A 331 3.14 2.36 2.97
N GLU A 332 3.59 1.27 3.61
CA GLU A 332 4.52 0.29 3.02
C GLU A 332 4.03 -0.30 1.68
N ARG A 333 2.71 -0.39 1.50
CA ARG A 333 2.04 -0.94 0.31
C ARG A 333 1.63 0.11 -0.71
N SER A 334 1.81 1.39 -0.40
CA SER A 334 1.42 2.51 -1.26
C SER A 334 2.56 2.99 -2.17
N GLY A 335 3.62 2.19 -2.31
CA GLY A 335 4.81 2.48 -3.11
C GLY A 335 5.91 3.24 -2.35
N ARG A 336 7.10 3.35 -2.95
CA ARG A 336 8.30 3.88 -2.27
C ARG A 336 8.16 5.34 -1.80
N THR A 337 7.38 6.16 -2.50
CA THR A 337 7.10 7.57 -2.14
C THR A 337 6.24 7.72 -0.88
N ALA A 338 5.46 6.71 -0.54
CA ALA A 338 4.65 6.69 0.67
C ALA A 338 5.35 5.99 1.84
N MET A 339 6.39 5.19 1.59
CA MET A 339 7.09 4.35 2.57
C MET A 339 7.97 5.20 3.53
N PRO A 340 8.00 4.89 4.84
CA PRO A 340 8.84 5.59 5.80
C PRO A 340 10.34 5.38 5.55
N ALA A 341 11.17 6.11 6.32
CA ALA A 341 12.60 5.86 6.36
C ALA A 341 12.88 4.39 6.74
N MET A 342 13.90 3.80 6.12
CA MET A 342 14.21 2.38 6.25
C MET A 342 15.72 2.16 6.25
N SER A 343 16.16 1.07 6.87
CA SER A 343 17.54 0.59 6.73
C SER A 343 17.51 -0.71 5.93
N ARG A 344 18.40 -0.83 4.93
CA ARG A 344 18.53 -2.00 4.06
C ARG A 344 19.88 -2.65 4.24
N VAL A 345 19.89 -3.97 4.09
CA VAL A 345 21.09 -4.79 4.16
C VAL A 345 21.42 -5.30 2.77
N PHE A 346 22.64 -5.07 2.32
CA PHE A 346 23.16 -5.47 1.01
C PHE A 346 24.28 -6.50 1.19
N MET A 347 24.24 -7.55 0.36
CA MET A 347 25.25 -8.61 0.35
C MET A 347 26.18 -8.38 -0.85
N ILE A 348 27.47 -8.22 -0.57
CA ILE A 348 28.51 -7.91 -1.56
C ILE A 348 29.40 -9.14 -1.73
N PRO A 349 29.40 -9.81 -2.89
CA PRO A 349 30.25 -10.98 -3.13
C PRO A 349 31.72 -10.59 -3.13
N THR A 350 32.55 -11.48 -2.58
CA THR A 350 34.02 -11.40 -2.61
C THR A 350 34.59 -12.47 -3.56
N SER A 351 35.82 -12.29 -4.02
CA SER A 351 36.47 -13.27 -4.89
C SER A 351 36.82 -14.60 -4.21
N GLN A 352 36.77 -14.65 -2.87
CA GLN A 352 36.98 -15.86 -2.08
C GLN A 352 35.68 -16.66 -1.88
N GLY A 353 34.54 -16.18 -2.41
CA GLY A 353 33.23 -16.82 -2.25
C GLY A 353 32.53 -16.49 -0.93
N GLU A 354 33.10 -15.63 -0.08
CA GLU A 354 32.41 -15.03 1.06
C GLU A 354 31.60 -13.81 0.61
N GLU A 355 30.64 -13.37 1.43
CA GLU A 355 29.87 -12.15 1.19
C GLU A 355 30.06 -11.16 2.34
N TYR A 356 30.29 -9.89 2.01
CA TYR A 356 30.27 -8.80 2.97
C TYR A 356 28.87 -8.21 3.10
N THR A 357 28.51 -7.82 4.32
CA THR A 357 27.20 -7.25 4.62
C THR A 357 27.34 -5.76 4.87
N LEU A 358 26.66 -4.95 4.06
CA LEU A 358 26.58 -3.49 4.23
C LEU A 358 25.16 -3.09 4.63
N THR A 359 25.04 -2.22 5.64
CA THR A 359 23.76 -1.65 6.06
C THR A 359 23.69 -0.19 5.66
N LEU A 360 22.67 0.21 4.89
CA LEU A 360 22.46 1.59 4.47
C LEU A 360 21.11 2.10 4.96
N HIS A 361 21.10 3.32 5.48
CA HIS A 361 19.92 4.08 5.79
C HIS A 361 19.43 4.87 4.57
N GLU A 362 18.14 4.71 4.28
CA GLU A 362 17.40 5.44 3.25
C GLU A 362 16.24 6.21 3.92
N PRO A 363 16.27 7.53 3.97
CA PRO A 363 15.16 8.33 4.47
C PRO A 363 13.91 8.18 3.59
N SER A 364 12.78 8.72 4.06
CA SER A 364 11.53 8.73 3.29
C SER A 364 11.71 9.50 1.97
N LEU A 365 11.16 8.94 0.90
CA LEU A 365 11.30 9.49 -0.45
C LEU A 365 10.30 10.65 -0.65
N THR A 366 10.72 11.86 -0.29
CA THR A 366 10.03 13.10 -0.64
C THR A 366 10.60 13.70 -1.93
N ALA A 367 9.89 14.64 -2.57
CA ALA A 367 10.31 15.26 -3.82
C ALA A 367 11.74 15.85 -3.79
N ASP A 368 12.20 16.26 -2.61
CA ASP A 368 13.51 16.87 -2.39
C ASP A 368 14.64 15.87 -2.05
N ASN A 369 14.32 14.59 -1.83
CA ASN A 369 15.26 13.57 -1.31
C ASN A 369 15.60 12.44 -2.30
N LEU A 370 15.42 12.65 -3.61
CA LEU A 370 15.72 11.65 -4.66
C LEU A 370 17.14 11.08 -4.60
N GLY A 371 18.13 11.88 -4.18
CA GLY A 371 19.53 11.46 -4.02
C GLY A 371 19.79 10.51 -2.84
N MET A 372 18.79 10.26 -1.99
CA MET A 372 18.93 9.42 -0.79
C MET A 372 18.35 8.00 -0.95
N LYS A 373 17.89 7.63 -2.16
CA LYS A 373 17.48 6.27 -2.52
C LYS A 373 18.64 5.49 -3.12
N THR A 374 18.78 4.22 -2.74
CA THR A 374 19.68 3.30 -3.44
C THR A 374 19.02 2.86 -4.76
N TRP A 375 19.75 3.03 -5.87
CA TRP A 375 19.30 2.68 -7.22
C TRP A 375 19.87 1.34 -7.69
N VAL A 376 19.14 0.62 -8.55
CA VAL A 376 19.54 -0.72 -9.04
C VAL A 376 20.95 -0.74 -9.63
N SER A 377 21.31 0.28 -10.42
CA SER A 377 22.64 0.44 -11.01
C SER A 377 23.76 0.51 -9.97
N SER A 378 23.51 1.12 -8.81
CA SER A 378 24.49 1.14 -7.71
C SER A 378 24.68 -0.24 -7.10
N TYR A 379 23.61 -1.04 -7.01
CA TYR A 379 23.68 -2.40 -6.51
C TYR A 379 24.39 -3.34 -7.49
N LEU A 380 24.01 -3.32 -8.76
CA LEU A 380 24.64 -4.12 -9.82
C LEU A 380 26.13 -3.81 -9.95
N LEU A 381 26.51 -2.51 -9.93
CA LEU A 381 27.92 -2.13 -9.94
C LEU A 381 28.65 -2.71 -8.72
N SER A 382 28.04 -2.60 -7.53
CA SER A 382 28.63 -3.07 -6.27
C SER A 382 28.92 -4.56 -6.26
N ILE A 383 28.00 -5.38 -6.78
CA ILE A 383 28.21 -6.83 -6.85
C ILE A 383 29.22 -7.22 -7.94
N ARG A 384 29.43 -6.39 -8.96
CA ARG A 384 30.40 -6.65 -10.03
C ARG A 384 31.83 -6.22 -9.69
N LEU A 385 32.00 -5.32 -8.71
CA LEU A 385 33.32 -4.76 -8.33
C LEU A 385 34.36 -5.86 -8.05
N HIS A 386 33.99 -6.98 -7.43
CA HIS A 386 34.93 -8.06 -7.14
C HIS A 386 35.57 -8.63 -8.43
N ALA A 387 34.81 -8.75 -9.52
CA ALA A 387 35.31 -9.26 -10.80
C ALA A 387 36.11 -8.20 -11.58
N LEU A 388 35.65 -6.94 -11.55
CA LEU A 388 36.28 -5.83 -12.29
C LEU A 388 37.67 -5.46 -11.76
N LEU A 389 37.93 -5.72 -10.48
CA LEU A 389 39.15 -5.29 -9.79
C LEU A 389 40.27 -6.35 -9.81
N GLU A 390 40.01 -7.55 -10.31
CA GLU A 390 40.99 -8.65 -10.35
C GLU A 390 41.71 -8.80 -11.70
N SER A 391 41.14 -8.29 -12.80
CA SER A 391 41.71 -8.43 -14.15
C SER A 391 41.92 -7.08 -14.82
N PRO A 392 43.16 -6.57 -14.98
CA PRO A 392 43.40 -5.43 -15.86
C PRO A 392 43.12 -5.86 -17.32
N PRO A 393 42.25 -5.16 -18.07
CA PRO A 393 41.98 -5.50 -19.47
C PRO A 393 43.27 -5.37 -20.31
N GLN A 394 43.51 -6.33 -21.19
CA GLN A 394 44.69 -6.40 -22.05
C GLN A 394 44.65 -5.30 -23.13
N LEU A 395 45.04 -4.08 -22.79
CA LEU A 395 45.15 -2.97 -23.76
C LEU A 395 46.55 -2.37 -23.89
N VAL A 396 47.55 -2.95 -23.23
CA VAL A 396 48.94 -2.51 -23.40
C VAL A 396 49.66 -3.47 -24.34
N PRO A 397 50.13 -3.02 -25.52
CA PRO A 397 51.09 -3.77 -26.33
C PRO A 397 52.33 -4.07 -25.48
N THR A 398 52.69 -5.35 -25.35
CA THR A 398 53.71 -5.90 -24.46
C THR A 398 55.16 -5.59 -24.89
N THR A 399 55.46 -4.37 -25.31
CA THR A 399 56.79 -3.97 -25.81
C THR A 399 57.34 -2.70 -25.17
N THR A 400 57.10 -2.45 -23.88
CA THR A 400 58.00 -1.62 -23.07
C THR A 400 57.88 -2.02 -21.60
N THR A 401 59.03 -2.17 -20.94
CA THR A 401 59.26 -2.51 -19.52
C THR A 401 58.02 -2.68 -18.64
N THR A 402 57.87 -3.90 -18.12
CA THR A 402 57.04 -4.31 -16.99
C THR A 402 56.61 -3.11 -16.12
N PRO A 403 55.30 -2.84 -15.95
CA PRO A 403 54.87 -1.87 -14.96
C PRO A 403 55.45 -2.33 -13.63
N GLN A 404 56.34 -1.54 -13.03
CA GLN A 404 56.66 -1.73 -11.63
C GLN A 404 55.38 -1.39 -10.87
N LEU A 405 54.59 -2.43 -10.53
CA LEU A 405 53.65 -2.33 -9.42
C LEU A 405 54.51 -1.94 -8.22
N HIS A 406 54.50 -0.66 -7.85
CA HIS A 406 55.06 -0.23 -6.59
C HIS A 406 54.21 -0.88 -5.51
N PRO A 407 54.72 -1.88 -4.77
CA PRO A 407 53.93 -2.64 -3.80
C PRO A 407 53.38 -1.77 -2.66
N ASP A 408 53.96 -0.57 -2.50
CA ASP A 408 53.68 0.36 -1.40
C ASP A 408 52.71 1.51 -1.77
N ARG A 409 52.21 1.59 -3.02
CA ARG A 409 51.30 2.70 -3.40
C ARG A 409 49.83 2.28 -3.27
N THR A 410 49.15 2.83 -2.27
CA THR A 410 47.70 2.70 -2.08
C THR A 410 46.94 3.37 -3.23
N LEU A 411 46.00 2.65 -3.86
CA LEU A 411 45.18 3.18 -4.94
C LEU A 411 44.19 4.23 -4.41
N ARG A 412 44.03 5.36 -5.11
CA ARG A 412 43.12 6.43 -4.70
C ARG A 412 41.89 6.47 -5.60
N ALA A 413 40.71 6.26 -5.02
CA ALA A 413 39.44 6.26 -5.72
C ALA A 413 38.56 7.46 -5.31
N LEU A 414 37.73 7.90 -6.25
CA LEU A 414 36.69 8.92 -6.06
C LEU A 414 35.36 8.36 -6.57
N GLU A 415 34.31 8.44 -5.76
CA GLU A 415 32.95 8.19 -6.22
C GLU A 415 32.22 9.53 -6.43
N LEU A 416 31.67 9.71 -7.63
CA LEU A 416 30.87 10.87 -8.00
C LEU A 416 29.38 10.52 -7.93
N GLY A 417 28.62 11.30 -7.15
CA GLY A 417 27.18 11.10 -7.00
C GLY A 417 26.90 9.82 -6.21
N ALA A 418 27.55 9.69 -5.05
CA ALA A 418 27.55 8.47 -4.27
C ALA A 418 26.16 8.12 -3.70
N GLY A 419 25.25 9.09 -3.57
CA GLY A 419 23.92 8.90 -3.01
C GLY A 419 23.97 8.29 -1.61
N THR A 420 23.55 7.03 -1.49
CA THR A 420 23.61 6.28 -0.21
C THR A 420 25.02 5.75 0.12
N GLY A 421 25.94 5.73 -0.85
CA GLY A 421 27.33 5.29 -0.70
C GLY A 421 27.58 3.81 -0.99
N LEU A 422 26.60 3.09 -1.54
CA LEU A 422 26.68 1.63 -1.71
C LEU A 422 27.92 1.20 -2.51
N VAL A 423 28.20 1.83 -3.66
CA VAL A 423 29.30 1.42 -4.54
C VAL A 423 30.64 1.66 -3.87
N GLY A 424 30.88 2.86 -3.35
CA GLY A 424 32.17 3.19 -2.76
C GLY A 424 32.45 2.48 -1.44
N LEU A 425 31.43 2.22 -0.63
CA LEU A 425 31.57 1.38 0.57
C LEU A 425 31.87 -0.08 0.20
N SER A 426 31.23 -0.61 -0.85
CA SER A 426 31.52 -1.94 -1.38
C SER A 426 32.96 -2.02 -1.90
N PHE A 427 33.39 -1.02 -2.68
CA PHE A 427 34.75 -0.89 -3.17
C PHE A 427 35.77 -0.86 -2.03
N ALA A 428 35.51 -0.05 -1.00
CA ALA A 428 36.36 0.09 0.16
C ALA A 428 36.52 -1.24 0.90
N ALA A 429 35.39 -1.93 1.16
CA ALA A 429 35.39 -3.24 1.81
C ALA A 429 36.18 -4.29 1.02
N LEU A 430 36.00 -4.33 -0.31
CA LEU A 430 36.67 -5.30 -1.19
C LEU A 430 38.19 -5.05 -1.31
N ARG A 431 38.63 -3.78 -1.35
CA ARG A 431 40.06 -3.44 -1.51
C ARG A 431 40.82 -3.35 -0.19
N GLY A 432 40.12 -3.10 0.92
CA GLY A 432 40.71 -2.94 2.24
C GLY A 432 41.85 -1.92 2.23
N LYS A 433 42.99 -2.29 2.83
CA LYS A 433 44.20 -1.45 2.94
C LYS A 433 44.85 -1.08 1.59
N SER A 434 44.48 -1.77 0.51
CA SER A 434 45.09 -1.57 -0.82
C SER A 434 44.51 -0.36 -1.57
N ALA A 435 43.43 0.24 -1.06
CA ALA A 435 42.85 1.45 -1.63
C ALA A 435 42.28 2.41 -0.57
N THR A 436 42.18 3.67 -0.95
CA THR A 436 41.42 4.70 -0.23
C THR A 436 40.33 5.22 -1.16
N ILE A 437 39.17 5.57 -0.63
CA ILE A 437 38.08 6.15 -1.42
C ILE A 437 37.50 7.41 -0.79
N HIS A 438 37.22 8.40 -1.63
CA HIS A 438 36.47 9.60 -1.28
C HIS A 438 35.08 9.54 -1.91
N LEU A 439 34.02 9.55 -1.10
CA LEU A 439 32.63 9.49 -1.53
C LEU A 439 32.07 10.90 -1.61
N THR A 440 31.54 11.30 -2.76
CA THR A 440 31.10 12.68 -2.97
C THR A 440 29.69 12.81 -3.49
N ASP A 441 28.98 13.83 -3.00
CA ASP A 441 27.65 14.21 -3.44
C ASP A 441 27.35 15.69 -3.09
N LEU A 442 26.12 16.15 -3.31
CA LEU A 442 25.65 17.49 -2.99
C LEU A 442 25.52 17.71 -1.46
N PRO A 443 25.56 18.97 -0.98
CA PRO A 443 25.51 19.30 0.46
C PRO A 443 24.35 18.65 1.22
N ALA A 444 23.18 18.51 0.58
CA ALA A 444 22.01 17.90 1.20
C ALA A 444 22.16 16.38 1.43
N ILE A 445 22.96 15.68 0.62
CA ILE A 445 23.10 14.22 0.61
C ILE A 445 24.24 13.76 1.53
N VAL A 446 25.32 14.55 1.61
CA VAL A 446 26.54 14.22 2.36
C VAL A 446 26.30 13.84 3.85
N PRO A 447 25.37 14.46 4.60
CA PRO A 447 25.07 14.02 5.96
C PRO A 447 24.60 12.57 6.05
N ASN A 448 23.70 12.13 5.16
CA ASN A 448 23.23 10.75 5.12
C ASN A 448 24.33 9.79 4.64
N LEU A 449 25.13 10.21 3.66
CA LEU A 449 26.29 9.46 3.17
C LEU A 449 27.33 9.22 4.30
N ALA A 450 27.62 10.24 5.11
CA ALA A 450 28.50 10.13 6.27
C ALA A 450 27.91 9.20 7.35
N HIS A 451 26.60 9.28 7.58
CA HIS A 451 25.88 8.37 8.48
C HIS A 451 26.00 6.91 8.01
N ASN A 452 25.80 6.64 6.71
CA ASN A 452 25.95 5.30 6.13
C ASN A 452 27.38 4.77 6.21
N ALA A 453 28.40 5.62 6.01
CA ALA A 453 29.78 5.22 6.24
C ALA A 453 30.03 4.83 7.70
N ALA A 454 29.46 5.58 8.66
CA ALA A 454 29.58 5.28 10.09
C ALA A 454 28.86 3.99 10.51
N LEU A 455 27.69 3.68 9.91
CA LEU A 455 26.96 2.43 10.16
C LEU A 455 27.79 1.18 9.83
N ASN A 456 28.76 1.30 8.91
CA ASN A 456 29.58 0.18 8.44
C ASN A 456 31.01 0.20 8.99
N VAL A 457 31.28 0.98 10.06
CA VAL A 457 32.63 1.17 10.61
C VAL A 457 33.31 -0.14 11.04
N GLU A 458 32.55 -1.12 11.54
CA GLU A 458 33.08 -2.42 11.95
C GLU A 458 33.65 -3.19 10.75
N LEU A 459 32.89 -3.28 9.66
CA LEU A 459 33.34 -3.92 8.42
C LEU A 459 34.56 -3.20 7.84
N LEU A 460 34.51 -1.86 7.76
CA LEU A 460 35.60 -1.05 7.22
C LEU A 460 36.89 -1.20 8.06
N SER A 461 36.76 -1.26 9.38
CA SER A 461 37.89 -1.49 10.29
C SER A 461 38.47 -2.89 10.12
N ARG A 462 37.62 -3.90 9.97
CA ARG A 462 38.02 -5.30 9.77
C ARG A 462 38.82 -5.50 8.48
N THR A 463 38.41 -4.86 7.39
CA THR A 463 39.12 -4.92 6.09
C THR A 463 40.29 -3.93 6.02
N GLY A 464 40.39 -3.00 6.98
CA GLY A 464 41.38 -1.92 7.00
C GLY A 464 41.16 -0.90 5.88
N ALA A 465 39.91 -0.74 5.45
CA ALA A 465 39.51 0.20 4.42
C ALA A 465 39.56 1.65 4.93
N THR A 466 39.93 2.58 4.05
CA THR A 466 39.91 4.02 4.34
C THR A 466 38.86 4.71 3.49
N VAL A 467 37.84 5.25 4.14
CA VAL A 467 36.70 5.95 3.50
C VAL A 467 36.61 7.36 4.05
N THR A 468 36.39 8.32 3.16
CA THR A 468 36.10 9.71 3.51
C THR A 468 34.89 10.18 2.72
N THR A 469 34.13 11.13 3.24
CA THR A 469 32.96 11.71 2.57
C THR A 469 33.16 13.22 2.38
N GLY A 470 32.57 13.79 1.33
CA GLY A 470 32.75 15.21 1.02
C GLY A 470 31.74 15.77 0.02
N VAL A 471 31.67 17.10 -0.06
CA VAL A 471 30.82 17.80 -1.04
C VAL A 471 31.58 17.96 -2.34
N LEU A 472 30.96 17.57 -3.46
CA LEU A 472 31.48 17.85 -4.80
C LEU A 472 30.31 18.15 -5.76
N ASP A 473 30.16 19.42 -6.12
CA ASP A 473 29.17 19.89 -7.10
C ASP A 473 29.80 19.93 -8.50
N TRP A 474 29.30 19.11 -9.42
CA TRP A 474 29.84 18.97 -10.78
C TRP A 474 29.65 20.24 -11.63
N SER A 475 28.71 21.12 -11.26
CA SER A 475 28.49 22.38 -11.97
C SER A 475 29.58 23.42 -11.68
N MET A 476 30.40 23.18 -10.66
CA MET A 476 31.45 24.09 -10.21
C MET A 476 32.84 23.53 -10.53
N ALA A 477 33.63 24.30 -11.28
CA ALA A 477 35.03 23.95 -11.52
C ALA A 477 35.87 24.18 -10.24
N PRO A 478 36.81 23.28 -9.89
CA PRO A 478 37.68 23.48 -8.73
C PRO A 478 38.59 24.69 -8.94
N SER A 479 38.72 25.52 -7.91
CA SER A 479 39.60 26.70 -7.89
C SER A 479 40.34 26.77 -6.54
N PRO A 480 41.67 26.56 -6.51
CA PRO A 480 42.54 26.21 -7.64
C PRO A 480 42.24 24.81 -8.22
N LEU A 481 42.73 24.54 -9.44
CA LEU A 481 42.68 23.20 -10.03
C LEU A 481 43.48 22.20 -9.17
N PRO A 482 43.04 20.93 -9.07
CA PRO A 482 43.71 19.93 -8.26
C PRO A 482 45.11 19.65 -8.78
N THR A 483 46.07 19.55 -7.86
CA THR A 483 47.44 19.13 -8.15
C THR A 483 47.48 17.64 -8.51
N PRO A 484 48.55 17.14 -9.17
CA PRO A 484 48.68 15.70 -9.47
C PRO A 484 48.61 14.81 -8.22
N ALA A 485 49.00 15.34 -7.06
CA ALA A 485 48.92 14.65 -5.77
C ALA A 485 47.50 14.64 -5.18
N GLU A 486 46.56 15.43 -5.70
CA GLU A 486 45.16 15.46 -5.29
C GLU A 486 44.25 14.67 -6.25
N GLN A 487 44.75 14.30 -7.42
CA GLN A 487 44.03 13.50 -8.42
C GLN A 487 43.91 12.02 -8.05
N TYR A 488 42.89 11.37 -8.62
CA TYR A 488 42.51 9.99 -8.32
C TYR A 488 42.88 9.04 -9.45
N ASP A 489 43.24 7.80 -9.09
CA ASP A 489 43.59 6.73 -10.01
C ASP A 489 42.33 6.01 -10.55
N LEU A 490 41.22 6.06 -9.82
CA LEU A 490 39.95 5.47 -10.19
C LEU A 490 38.79 6.44 -9.90
N ILE A 491 37.89 6.62 -10.85
CA ILE A 491 36.61 7.31 -10.65
C ILE A 491 35.47 6.32 -10.85
N LEU A 492 34.55 6.28 -9.90
CA LEU A 492 33.33 5.47 -9.92
C LEU A 492 32.10 6.38 -10.03
N ALA A 493 31.08 5.97 -10.78
CA ALA A 493 29.78 6.65 -10.79
C ALA A 493 28.64 5.66 -11.14
N ALA A 494 27.53 5.73 -10.42
CA ALA A 494 26.33 4.93 -10.69
C ALA A 494 25.12 5.84 -10.93
N ASP A 495 24.36 5.57 -12.00
CA ASP A 495 23.23 6.38 -12.50
C ASP A 495 23.50 7.90 -12.60
N PRO A 496 24.61 8.37 -13.20
CA PRO A 496 24.92 9.79 -13.15
C PRO A 496 24.16 10.65 -14.17
N LEU A 497 23.36 10.06 -15.08
CA LEU A 497 22.81 10.75 -16.27
C LEU A 497 21.27 10.80 -16.28
N TYR A 498 20.71 11.85 -15.68
CA TYR A 498 19.26 12.11 -15.66
C TYR A 498 18.89 13.57 -15.96
N SER A 499 19.85 14.36 -16.45
CA SER A 499 19.68 15.77 -16.84
C SER A 499 20.51 16.06 -18.08
N PRO A 500 20.06 16.97 -18.97
CA PRO A 500 20.79 17.34 -20.19
C PRO A 500 22.16 17.99 -19.92
N TYR A 501 22.40 18.51 -18.70
CA TYR A 501 23.69 19.13 -18.34
C TYR A 501 24.73 18.13 -17.82
N HIS A 502 24.30 16.94 -17.37
CA HIS A 502 25.18 15.96 -16.71
C HIS A 502 26.31 15.44 -17.59
N PRO A 503 26.10 15.14 -18.89
CA PRO A 503 27.20 14.71 -19.75
C PRO A 503 28.39 15.68 -19.74
N LYS A 504 28.11 16.99 -19.80
CA LYS A 504 29.16 18.01 -19.75
C LYS A 504 29.80 18.10 -18.36
N TRP A 505 29.01 18.29 -17.31
CA TRP A 505 29.51 18.50 -15.95
C TRP A 505 30.29 17.30 -15.43
N LEU A 506 29.83 16.09 -15.71
CA LEU A 506 30.52 14.86 -15.32
C LEU A 506 31.87 14.73 -16.02
N VAL A 507 31.94 14.96 -17.33
CA VAL A 507 33.19 14.87 -18.09
C VAL A 507 34.17 15.97 -17.68
N ASP A 508 33.69 17.19 -17.44
CA ASP A 508 34.52 18.28 -16.91
C ASP A 508 35.09 17.88 -15.54
N THR A 509 34.27 17.33 -14.65
CA THR A 509 34.71 16.82 -13.33
C THR A 509 35.76 15.72 -13.47
N VAL A 510 35.53 14.72 -14.32
CA VAL A 510 36.51 13.65 -14.63
C VAL A 510 37.82 14.24 -15.17
N SER A 511 37.76 15.25 -16.03
CA SER A 511 38.95 15.90 -16.60
C SER A 511 39.84 16.55 -15.53
N HIS A 512 39.23 17.16 -14.51
CA HIS A 512 39.95 17.80 -13.42
C HIS A 512 40.55 16.77 -12.44
N TRP A 513 39.75 15.77 -12.04
CA TRP A 513 40.08 14.90 -10.91
C TRP A 513 40.77 13.58 -11.28
N LEU A 514 40.65 13.11 -12.52
CA LEU A 514 41.30 11.87 -12.95
C LEU A 514 42.79 12.08 -13.22
N SER A 515 43.64 11.25 -12.61
CA SER A 515 45.08 11.29 -12.80
C SER A 515 45.47 11.06 -14.27
N ARG A 516 46.69 11.50 -14.63
CA ARG A 516 47.24 11.29 -15.98
C ARG A 516 48.02 9.99 -16.12
N GLY A 517 47.91 9.09 -15.13
CA GLY A 517 48.55 7.77 -15.18
C GLY A 517 47.97 6.89 -16.29
N LEU A 518 48.79 5.97 -16.81
CA LEU A 518 48.34 4.99 -17.81
C LEU A 518 47.32 3.99 -17.24
N ASP A 519 47.35 3.79 -15.92
CA ASP A 519 46.42 2.90 -15.21
C ASP A 519 45.15 3.62 -14.73
N ALA A 520 44.99 4.92 -15.00
CA ALA A 520 43.88 5.73 -14.52
C ALA A 520 42.56 5.35 -15.22
N ARG A 521 41.52 5.03 -14.44
CA ARG A 521 40.26 4.44 -14.91
C ARG A 521 39.03 5.24 -14.51
N VAL A 522 38.01 5.18 -15.35
CA VAL A 522 36.65 5.58 -15.01
C VAL A 522 35.73 4.38 -15.20
N VAL A 523 34.94 4.05 -14.18
CA VAL A 523 33.93 2.99 -14.22
C VAL A 523 32.58 3.64 -13.99
N VAL A 524 31.68 3.47 -14.95
CA VAL A 524 30.33 4.03 -14.87
C VAL A 524 29.31 2.92 -15.10
N GLU A 525 28.28 2.91 -14.28
CA GLU A 525 27.09 2.10 -14.53
C GLU A 525 25.86 2.98 -14.66
N MET A 526 25.08 2.77 -15.73
CA MET A 526 23.90 3.60 -16.03
C MET A 526 22.72 2.75 -16.50
N PRO A 527 21.48 3.07 -16.08
CA PRO A 527 20.29 2.42 -16.62
C PRO A 527 20.07 2.84 -18.07
N LEU A 528 19.70 1.88 -18.91
CA LEU A 528 19.26 2.11 -20.29
C LEU A 528 17.80 2.55 -20.27
N ARG A 529 17.59 3.87 -20.35
CA ARG A 529 16.27 4.49 -20.44
C ARG A 529 16.17 5.23 -21.77
N ASP A 530 15.14 4.95 -22.57
CA ASP A 530 14.93 5.56 -23.90
C ASP A 530 15.01 7.09 -23.86
N ALA A 531 14.45 7.70 -22.81
CA ALA A 531 14.43 9.15 -22.62
C ALA A 531 15.82 9.79 -22.45
N TYR A 532 16.82 9.03 -21.98
CA TYR A 532 18.16 9.53 -21.69
C TYR A 532 19.25 9.04 -22.65
N LEU A 533 18.88 8.29 -23.70
CA LEU A 533 19.81 7.83 -24.73
C LEU A 533 20.64 8.99 -25.36
N PRO A 534 20.07 10.18 -25.65
CA PRO A 534 20.88 11.30 -26.16
C PRO A 534 21.99 11.74 -25.19
N GLN A 535 21.71 11.74 -23.88
CA GLN A 535 22.67 12.11 -22.84
C GLN A 535 23.78 11.06 -22.72
N VAL A 536 23.46 9.77 -22.85
CA VAL A 536 24.45 8.69 -22.88
C VAL A 536 25.39 8.84 -24.09
N GLN A 537 24.84 9.18 -25.26
CA GLN A 537 25.63 9.41 -26.47
C GLN A 537 26.55 10.63 -26.34
N ASP A 538 26.04 11.76 -25.84
CA ASP A 538 26.84 12.96 -25.59
C ASP A 538 27.96 12.69 -24.57
N PHE A 539 27.67 11.94 -23.49
CA PHE A 539 28.66 11.53 -22.51
C PHE A 539 29.79 10.71 -23.15
N ARG A 540 29.45 9.69 -23.96
CA ARG A 540 30.43 8.86 -24.66
C ARG A 540 31.30 9.67 -25.61
N GLN A 541 30.71 10.57 -26.39
CA GLN A 541 31.45 11.43 -27.31
C GLN A 541 32.47 12.30 -26.55
N ARG A 542 32.02 12.99 -25.50
CA ARG A 542 32.87 13.88 -24.69
C ARG A 542 34.00 13.14 -23.97
N MET A 543 33.75 11.93 -23.46
CA MET A 543 34.79 11.08 -22.87
C MET A 543 35.85 10.70 -23.91
N GLY A 544 35.43 10.39 -25.14
CA GLY A 544 36.32 10.14 -26.28
C GLY A 544 37.18 11.36 -26.63
N GLU A 545 36.59 12.55 -26.68
CA GLU A 545 37.30 13.82 -26.91
C GLU A 545 38.31 14.14 -25.79
N LEU A 546 38.04 13.71 -24.55
CA LEU A 546 38.96 13.79 -23.42
C LEU A 546 40.16 12.83 -23.52
N GLY A 547 40.13 11.89 -24.47
CA GLY A 547 41.16 10.87 -24.70
C GLY A 547 40.97 9.59 -23.88
N LEU A 548 39.75 9.33 -23.41
CA LEU A 548 39.37 8.08 -22.76
C LEU A 548 38.71 7.15 -23.78
N ALA A 549 39.13 5.88 -23.79
CA ALA A 549 38.55 4.84 -24.64
C ALA A 549 37.85 3.79 -23.78
N VAL A 550 36.71 3.28 -24.24
CA VAL A 550 35.98 2.19 -23.57
C VAL A 550 36.75 0.88 -23.77
N VAL A 551 36.95 0.13 -22.69
CA VAL A 551 37.82 -1.06 -22.63
C VAL A 551 37.09 -2.33 -22.26
N ASP A 552 35.97 -2.19 -21.55
CA ASP A 552 35.03 -3.25 -21.22
C ASP A 552 33.64 -2.64 -21.16
N GLU A 553 32.65 -3.35 -21.68
CA GLU A 553 31.25 -2.95 -21.68
C GLU A 553 30.36 -4.18 -21.53
N GLY A 554 29.29 -4.08 -20.74
CA GLY A 554 28.32 -5.15 -20.57
C GLY A 554 26.94 -4.63 -20.22
N GLU A 555 25.93 -5.46 -20.48
CA GLU A 555 24.55 -5.20 -20.11
C GLU A 555 24.04 -6.21 -19.08
N GLU A 556 23.31 -5.72 -18.10
CA GLU A 556 22.73 -6.53 -17.03
C GLU A 556 21.29 -6.09 -16.74
N VAL A 557 20.50 -6.98 -16.14
CA VAL A 557 19.12 -6.69 -15.72
C VAL A 557 19.04 -6.83 -14.21
N GLY A 558 18.72 -5.73 -13.54
CA GLY A 558 18.35 -5.73 -12.12
C GLY A 558 16.87 -5.43 -11.94
N TYR A 559 16.38 -5.53 -10.71
CA TYR A 559 14.98 -5.29 -10.37
C TYR A 559 14.89 -4.20 -9.32
N ASP A 560 14.11 -3.15 -9.59
CA ASP A 560 13.93 -2.01 -8.67
C ASP A 560 12.74 -2.23 -7.72
N ASP A 561 12.54 -1.30 -6.78
CA ASP A 561 11.44 -1.29 -5.80
C ASP A 561 10.05 -1.13 -6.43
N TRP A 562 9.99 -0.86 -7.73
CA TRP A 562 8.76 -0.56 -8.42
C TRP A 562 8.10 -1.84 -8.95
N GLU A 563 6.77 -1.82 -9.06
CA GLU A 563 5.99 -2.90 -9.65
C GLU A 563 5.48 -2.53 -11.04
N SER A 564 5.49 -3.50 -11.96
CA SER A 564 4.78 -3.40 -13.22
C SER A 564 3.26 -3.43 -12.97
N ALA A 565 2.47 -3.09 -14.00
CA ALA A 565 1.01 -2.97 -13.88
C ALA A 565 0.30 -4.28 -13.45
N ASP A 566 1.00 -5.41 -13.50
CA ASP A 566 0.58 -6.76 -13.09
C ASP A 566 1.10 -7.15 -11.69
N GLY A 567 1.75 -6.24 -10.95
CA GLY A 567 2.33 -6.51 -9.62
C GLY A 567 3.68 -7.23 -9.64
N GLY A 568 4.25 -7.49 -10.82
CA GLY A 568 5.60 -8.05 -10.98
C GLY A 568 6.71 -7.04 -10.64
N ALA A 569 7.91 -7.51 -10.29
CA ALA A 569 9.06 -6.61 -10.07
C ALA A 569 9.51 -5.95 -11.39
N LEU A 570 9.70 -4.63 -11.42
CA LEU A 570 10.10 -3.89 -12.62
C LEU A 570 11.58 -4.18 -12.99
N PRO A 571 11.85 -4.77 -14.17
CA PRO A 571 13.22 -4.97 -14.64
C PRO A 571 13.83 -3.65 -15.14
N VAL A 572 15.07 -3.39 -14.76
CA VAL A 572 15.89 -2.26 -15.20
C VAL A 572 17.12 -2.83 -15.91
N ARG A 573 17.24 -2.52 -17.21
CA ARG A 573 18.45 -2.83 -17.97
C ARG A 573 19.51 -1.79 -17.66
N CYS A 574 20.70 -2.21 -17.29
CA CYS A 574 21.85 -1.35 -17.01
C CYS A 574 22.99 -1.66 -17.98
N CYS A 575 23.76 -0.64 -18.34
CA CYS A 575 24.99 -0.74 -19.11
C CYS A 575 26.15 -0.28 -18.23
N ALA A 576 27.14 -1.15 -18.06
CA ALA A 576 28.39 -0.85 -17.37
C ALA A 576 29.49 -0.62 -18.41
N ALA A 577 30.30 0.42 -18.23
CA ALA A 577 31.42 0.75 -19.09
C ALA A 577 32.67 1.13 -18.29
N ILE A 578 33.82 0.59 -18.70
CA ILE A 578 35.14 0.92 -18.15
C ILE A 578 35.91 1.71 -19.20
N SER A 579 36.55 2.80 -18.82
CA SER A 579 37.36 3.61 -19.74
C SER A 579 38.78 3.85 -19.22
N LEU A 580 39.77 3.86 -20.13
CA LEU A 580 41.20 4.11 -19.88
C LEU A 580 41.75 5.23 -20.77
N ARG A 581 42.79 5.94 -20.31
CA ARG A 581 43.46 6.97 -21.13
C ARG A 581 44.26 6.33 -22.27
N HIS A 582 44.05 6.80 -23.49
CA HIS A 582 44.80 6.34 -24.65
C HIS A 582 46.23 6.92 -24.66
N GLY A 583 47.24 6.05 -24.71
CA GLY A 583 48.64 6.44 -24.69
C GLY A 583 49.21 6.71 -26.08
N ILE A 584 48.82 7.79 -26.77
CA ILE A 584 49.63 8.44 -27.84
C ILE A 584 49.29 9.93 -27.88
N ARG A 585 50.26 10.80 -27.56
CA ARG A 585 50.33 12.18 -28.06
C ARG A 585 51.42 12.21 -29.13
N SER A 586 51.08 12.02 -30.40
CA SER A 586 51.96 12.42 -31.50
C SER A 586 51.43 13.70 -32.12
N HIS A 587 52.28 14.74 -32.06
CA HIS A 587 52.07 15.98 -32.79
C HIS A 587 52.14 15.68 -34.29
N GLY A 588 51.10 16.08 -35.03
CA GLY A 588 51.15 16.34 -36.47
C GLY A 588 51.57 15.17 -37.36
N ARG A 589 50.60 14.35 -37.78
CA ARG A 589 50.39 13.89 -39.17
C ARG A 589 49.23 12.89 -39.22
N ASP A 590 48.48 12.95 -40.31
CA ASP A 590 47.39 12.03 -40.67
C ASP A 590 47.72 10.57 -40.33
N LEU A 591 46.90 9.98 -39.45
CA LEU A 591 46.80 8.54 -39.26
C LEU A 591 45.33 8.16 -39.32
N THR A 592 44.85 7.93 -40.54
CA THR A 592 43.64 7.18 -40.86
C THR A 592 43.77 5.79 -40.24
N PHE A 593 42.95 5.37 -39.25
CA PHE A 593 42.77 3.94 -38.96
C PHE A 593 41.43 3.57 -38.29
N CYS A 594 40.78 2.60 -38.93
CA CYS A 594 39.82 1.59 -38.48
C CYS A 594 38.56 2.00 -37.71
N ALA A 595 37.52 2.33 -38.47
CA ALA A 595 36.16 1.93 -38.13
C ALA A 595 36.06 0.39 -38.16
N MET A 596 35.80 -0.25 -37.01
CA MET A 596 35.21 -1.58 -36.97
C MET A 596 33.73 -1.45 -36.62
N ILE A 597 32.93 -1.45 -37.69
CA ILE A 597 31.49 -1.71 -37.67
C ILE A 597 31.33 -3.23 -37.49
N PHE A 598 30.64 -3.69 -36.44
CA PHE A 598 30.22 -5.08 -36.37
C PHE A 598 28.86 -5.28 -37.04
N HIS A 599 28.85 -6.16 -38.04
CA HIS A 599 27.68 -6.69 -38.73
C HIS A 599 26.89 -7.66 -37.84
N SER A 600 25.56 -7.57 -37.86
CA SER A 600 24.66 -8.70 -37.62
C SER A 600 24.27 -9.34 -38.96
N GLN A 601 24.59 -10.62 -39.20
CA GLN A 601 24.15 -11.36 -40.38
C GLN A 601 22.67 -11.81 -40.29
N PRO A 602 21.92 -11.87 -41.40
CA PRO A 602 20.64 -12.57 -41.53
C PRO A 602 20.80 -13.96 -42.18
N PRO A 603 19.81 -14.89 -42.10
CA PRO A 603 19.81 -16.09 -42.92
C PRO A 603 19.19 -15.86 -44.31
N THR A 604 19.77 -16.57 -45.28
CA THR A 604 19.56 -16.58 -46.73
C THR A 604 18.25 -17.21 -47.22
N ILE A 605 17.68 -16.73 -48.34
CA ILE A 605 17.52 -17.43 -49.63
C ILE A 605 17.04 -16.42 -50.72
N SER A 606 17.67 -16.56 -51.89
CA SER A 606 17.72 -15.87 -53.21
C SER A 606 16.43 -15.76 -54.08
N PRO A 607 16.44 -15.22 -55.33
CA PRO A 607 16.99 -13.96 -55.91
C PRO A 607 15.97 -13.27 -56.91
N PRO A 608 16.34 -12.50 -57.97
CA PRO A 608 16.23 -11.03 -58.04
C PRO A 608 15.35 -10.49 -59.20
N MET A 609 15.09 -9.16 -59.26
CA MET A 609 15.12 -8.38 -60.52
C MET A 609 14.91 -6.85 -60.33
N THR A 610 15.99 -6.10 -60.62
CA THR A 610 16.10 -4.94 -61.55
C THR A 610 15.39 -3.60 -61.35
N TYR A 611 16.23 -2.53 -61.33
CA TYR A 611 16.16 -1.18 -61.95
C TYR A 611 14.92 -0.29 -61.61
N ASP A 612 14.98 1.03 -61.43
CA ASP A 612 15.80 2.05 -62.08
C ASP A 612 15.80 3.41 -61.34
N GLU A 613 16.87 4.14 -61.61
CA GLU A 613 17.19 5.58 -61.61
C GLU A 613 16.25 6.73 -61.17
N CYS A 614 16.91 7.76 -60.60
CA CYS A 614 16.98 9.18 -61.06
C CYS A 614 16.56 10.34 -60.11
N THR A 615 17.60 11.08 -59.67
CA THR A 615 17.82 12.56 -59.72
C THR A 615 17.11 13.59 -58.81
N HIS A 616 17.94 14.22 -57.94
CA HIS A 616 18.23 15.67 -57.77
C HIS A 616 17.12 16.75 -57.70
N ARG A 617 16.97 17.43 -56.55
CA ARG A 617 17.30 18.88 -56.25
C ARG A 617 16.52 19.46 -55.04
N HIS A 618 17.23 20.28 -54.25
CA HIS A 618 16.78 21.20 -53.17
C HIS A 618 16.11 22.50 -53.70
N PRO A 619 15.70 23.50 -52.89
CA PRO A 619 14.90 23.56 -51.63
C PRO A 619 13.80 24.67 -51.64
N GLY A 620 12.92 24.76 -50.62
CA GLY A 620 12.26 26.03 -50.22
C GLY A 620 10.74 26.03 -49.91
N ASP A 621 10.42 26.37 -48.65
CA ASP A 621 9.27 27.12 -48.08
C ASP A 621 7.78 26.68 -48.18
N LYS A 622 7.23 26.49 -46.96
CA LYS A 622 5.96 26.98 -46.36
C LYS A 622 4.57 26.40 -46.73
N LEU A 623 3.99 25.83 -45.65
CA LEU A 623 2.63 25.97 -45.09
C LEU A 623 1.45 25.18 -45.69
N TRP A 624 0.95 24.23 -44.87
CA TRP A 624 -0.42 23.66 -44.68
C TRP A 624 -1.26 23.43 -45.95
N ASN A 625 -1.77 22.24 -46.29
CA ASN A 625 -2.52 21.27 -45.49
C ASN A 625 -2.90 20.07 -46.40
N GLN A 626 -3.18 18.91 -45.79
CA GLN A 626 -3.86 17.72 -46.34
C GLN A 626 -3.12 16.87 -47.39
N CYS A 627 -2.60 15.72 -46.94
CA CYS A 627 -3.04 14.41 -47.43
C CYS A 627 -2.58 13.29 -46.47
N SER A 628 -3.53 12.43 -46.14
CA SER A 628 -3.52 11.37 -45.14
C SER A 628 -2.89 10.07 -45.68
N PHE A 629 -2.11 9.35 -44.87
CA PHE A 629 -1.95 7.88 -44.88
C PHE A 629 -1.44 7.43 -43.49
N PRO A 630 -1.69 6.18 -43.06
CA PRO A 630 -2.20 5.88 -41.72
C PRO A 630 -1.07 5.48 -40.76
N TYR A 631 -1.04 6.14 -39.60
CA TYR A 631 -0.34 5.65 -38.42
C TYR A 631 -1.12 4.49 -37.82
N TYR A 632 -0.48 3.32 -37.71
CA TYR A 632 -0.83 2.34 -36.68
C TYR A 632 -0.47 2.98 -35.31
N ARG A 633 -1.42 3.69 -34.72
CA ARG A 633 -1.40 4.00 -33.29
C ARG A 633 -1.84 2.73 -32.56
N SER A 634 -0.89 2.02 -31.97
CA SER A 634 -1.20 1.22 -30.77
C SER A 634 -1.49 2.20 -29.64
N PRO A 635 -2.66 2.16 -28.98
CA PRO A 635 -2.91 2.96 -27.80
C PRO A 635 -2.23 2.26 -26.61
N SER A 636 -0.93 2.49 -26.47
CA SER A 636 -0.20 2.19 -25.23
C SER A 636 0.29 3.49 -24.58
N ILE A 637 -0.51 4.55 -24.71
CA ILE A 637 -0.38 5.77 -23.90
C ILE A 637 -0.99 5.46 -22.54
N MET A 638 -0.11 5.34 -21.54
CA MET A 638 -0.33 5.68 -20.12
C MET A 638 -1.69 5.31 -19.53
N VAL A 639 -1.87 4.04 -19.15
CA VAL A 639 -2.79 3.63 -18.06
C VAL A 639 -2.02 3.51 -16.72
N ILE A 640 -0.76 3.95 -16.67
CA ILE A 640 0.04 4.04 -15.42
C ILE A 640 -0.33 5.30 -14.61
N GLY A 641 -0.96 6.29 -15.24
CA GLY A 641 -1.32 7.55 -14.57
C GLY A 641 -2.60 7.48 -13.72
N LEU A 642 -3.64 6.75 -14.13
CA LEU A 642 -4.98 6.95 -13.55
C LEU A 642 -5.23 6.23 -12.20
N LEU A 643 -4.62 5.06 -11.98
CA LEU A 643 -4.76 4.33 -10.70
C LEU A 643 -3.79 4.83 -9.61
N VAL A 644 -2.63 5.35 -10.01
CA VAL A 644 -1.67 6.00 -9.09
C VAL A 644 -2.17 7.39 -8.67
N LEU A 645 -2.87 8.12 -9.54
CA LEU A 645 -3.47 9.42 -9.23
C LEU A 645 -4.72 9.37 -8.35
N SER A 646 -5.37 8.21 -8.15
CA SER A 646 -6.48 8.08 -7.19
C SER A 646 -6.01 7.62 -5.81
N ALA A 647 -4.98 6.77 -5.74
CA ALA A 647 -4.41 6.31 -4.48
C ALA A 647 -3.58 7.38 -3.76
N ILE A 648 -2.81 8.20 -4.49
CA ILE A 648 -1.96 9.24 -3.87
C ILE A 648 -2.80 10.29 -3.14
N PRO A 649 -3.85 10.93 -3.71
CA PRO A 649 -4.68 11.90 -3.00
C PRO A 649 -5.49 11.28 -1.87
N THR A 650 -5.86 10.00 -1.96
CA THR A 650 -6.61 9.31 -0.91
C THR A 650 -5.70 8.99 0.28
N VAL A 651 -4.48 8.50 0.03
CA VAL A 651 -3.51 8.20 1.10
C VAL A 651 -2.88 9.47 1.68
N THR A 652 -2.49 10.44 0.83
CA THR A 652 -2.06 11.76 1.34
C THR A 652 -3.21 12.50 1.99
N GLY A 653 -4.44 12.42 1.47
CA GLY A 653 -5.63 13.00 2.08
C GLY A 653 -5.96 12.39 3.43
N VAL A 654 -5.86 11.07 3.60
CA VAL A 654 -6.04 10.39 4.89
C VAL A 654 -4.87 10.66 5.84
N SER A 655 -3.63 10.75 5.35
CA SER A 655 -2.45 11.07 6.16
C SER A 655 -2.42 12.53 6.59
N LEU A 656 -2.84 13.46 5.71
CA LEU A 656 -3.08 14.86 6.02
C LEU A 656 -4.30 15.01 6.92
N ALA A 657 -5.37 14.25 6.72
CA ALA A 657 -6.54 14.27 7.62
C ALA A 657 -6.20 13.73 8.99
N SER A 658 -5.41 12.65 9.09
CA SER A 658 -4.87 12.12 10.34
C SER A 658 -3.90 13.11 10.99
N SER A 659 -3.01 13.74 10.22
CA SER A 659 -2.11 14.79 10.70
C SER A 659 -2.85 16.06 11.14
N GLU A 660 -3.89 16.49 10.42
CA GLU A 660 -4.72 17.64 10.78
C GLU A 660 -5.69 17.30 11.91
N GLN A 661 -6.17 16.07 12.02
CA GLN A 661 -6.92 15.56 13.17
C GLN A 661 -6.00 15.46 14.39
N ARG A 662 -4.74 15.07 14.22
CA ARG A 662 -3.70 15.09 15.24
C ARG A 662 -3.38 16.50 15.68
N LYS A 663 -3.12 17.42 14.75
CA LYS A 663 -2.96 18.85 15.06
C LYS A 663 -4.23 19.44 15.66
N ALA A 664 -5.42 18.98 15.28
CA ALA A 664 -6.68 19.44 15.86
C ALA A 664 -6.90 18.87 17.26
N ASN A 665 -6.48 17.64 17.53
CA ASN A 665 -6.51 17.02 18.86
C ASN A 665 -5.45 17.65 19.78
N GLU A 666 -4.23 17.87 19.28
CA GLU A 666 -3.18 18.63 19.95
C GLU A 666 -3.66 20.06 20.23
N ARG A 667 -4.23 20.77 19.23
CA ARG A 667 -4.84 22.09 19.42
C ARG A 667 -5.98 22.08 20.43
N LYS A 668 -6.87 21.07 20.40
CA LYS A 668 -7.95 20.94 21.39
C LYS A 668 -7.41 20.68 22.80
N ASN A 669 -6.35 19.89 22.92
CA ASN A 669 -5.70 19.63 24.20
C ASN A 669 -4.99 20.90 24.72
N ASP A 670 -4.29 21.60 23.84
CA ASP A 670 -3.65 22.89 24.14
C ASP A 670 -4.70 23.94 24.50
N GLU A 671 -5.82 24.04 23.78
CA GLU A 671 -6.96 24.91 24.09
C GLU A 671 -7.56 24.58 25.46
N ARG A 672 -7.73 23.29 25.80
CA ARG A 672 -8.19 22.85 27.13
C ARG A 672 -7.21 23.23 28.23
N ARG A 673 -5.90 23.07 28.02
CA ARG A 673 -4.84 23.39 28.98
C ARG A 673 -4.68 24.90 29.16
N MET A 674 -4.79 25.67 28.09
CA MET A 674 -4.68 27.13 28.08
C MET A 674 -5.98 27.87 28.47
N ALA A 675 -7.11 27.16 28.61
CA ALA A 675 -8.35 27.76 29.08
C ALA A 675 -8.16 28.30 30.50
N LYS A 676 -8.40 29.61 30.67
CA LYS A 676 -8.28 30.29 31.95
C LYS A 676 -9.32 29.79 32.94
N PHE A 677 -8.92 29.60 34.19
CA PHE A 677 -9.79 29.16 35.27
C PHE A 677 -9.46 29.89 36.58
N TYR A 678 -10.45 29.92 37.45
CA TYR A 678 -10.26 30.21 38.87
C TYR A 678 -10.02 28.91 39.64
N ILE A 679 -9.27 29.00 40.73
CA ILE A 679 -9.07 27.89 41.67
C ILE A 679 -9.94 28.16 42.88
N ASP A 680 -10.98 27.36 43.06
CA ASP A 680 -11.95 27.48 44.15
C ASP A 680 -11.87 26.27 45.09
N VAL A 681 -12.27 26.44 46.35
CA VAL A 681 -12.28 25.33 47.31
C VAL A 681 -13.56 24.51 47.15
N ALA A 682 -13.43 23.20 46.94
CA ALA A 682 -14.53 22.23 46.98
C ALA A 682 -14.67 21.61 48.38
N ALA A 683 -15.92 21.40 48.83
CA ALA A 683 -16.19 20.79 50.13
C ALA A 683 -15.70 19.33 50.17
N PRO A 684 -15.01 18.89 51.25
CA PRO A 684 -14.64 17.50 51.41
C PRO A 684 -15.88 16.62 51.66
N PRO A 685 -15.92 15.38 51.14
CA PRO A 685 -17.11 14.52 51.18
C PRO A 685 -17.51 13.99 52.57
N HIS A 686 -16.65 14.15 53.60
CA HIS A 686 -16.88 13.57 54.94
C HIS A 686 -16.92 14.58 56.08
N ASN A 687 -16.84 15.89 55.82
CA ASN A 687 -17.04 16.89 56.86
C ASN A 687 -17.72 18.14 56.28
N PRO A 688 -19.07 18.17 56.25
CA PRO A 688 -19.79 19.36 55.82
C PRO A 688 -19.73 20.41 56.94
N GLU A 689 -19.28 21.60 56.56
CA GLU A 689 -19.33 22.86 57.33
C GLU A 689 -18.19 23.10 58.34
N ASP A 690 -17.02 23.47 57.82
CA ASP A 690 -16.37 24.66 58.37
C ASP A 690 -16.70 25.86 57.46
N PRO A 691 -17.60 26.78 57.87
CA PRO A 691 -18.11 27.85 57.03
C PRO A 691 -17.04 28.89 56.63
N GLU A 692 -15.86 28.89 57.26
CA GLU A 692 -14.84 29.91 57.03
C GLU A 692 -14.06 29.75 55.72
N VAL A 693 -13.83 28.53 55.24
CA VAL A 693 -13.07 28.26 53.98
C VAL A 693 -13.97 27.81 52.83
N HIS A 694 -15.21 27.44 53.13
CA HIS A 694 -16.17 27.05 52.10
C HIS A 694 -16.48 28.23 51.17
N ASN A 695 -16.60 27.96 49.87
CA ASN A 695 -16.89 28.96 48.84
C ASN A 695 -15.79 30.03 48.63
N LYS A 696 -14.61 29.87 49.25
CA LYS A 696 -13.45 30.74 49.02
C LYS A 696 -12.70 30.41 47.73
N ARG A 697 -11.90 31.39 47.27
CA ARG A 697 -11.08 31.36 46.05
C ARG A 697 -9.62 31.60 46.38
N VAL A 698 -8.75 31.00 45.59
CA VAL A 698 -7.32 31.28 45.62
C VAL A 698 -7.04 32.72 45.18
N VAL A 699 -6.39 33.48 46.04
CA VAL A 699 -5.96 34.86 45.83
C VAL A 699 -4.48 35.02 46.13
N LEU A 700 -3.87 36.05 45.55
CA LEU A 700 -2.43 36.28 45.59
C LEU A 700 -2.14 37.59 46.33
N ARG A 701 -1.28 37.52 47.35
CA ARG A 701 -0.83 38.68 48.13
C ARG A 701 0.57 38.42 48.67
N ASP A 702 1.43 39.44 48.68
CA ASP A 702 2.75 39.39 49.34
C ASP A 702 3.60 38.16 48.96
N PHE A 703 3.59 37.76 47.69
CA PHE A 703 4.30 36.56 47.16
C PHE A 703 3.80 35.20 47.66
N LYS A 704 2.70 35.16 48.44
CA LYS A 704 2.07 33.95 48.97
C LYS A 704 0.64 33.76 48.44
N VAL A 705 0.19 32.51 48.45
CA VAL A 705 -1.14 32.09 48.00
C VAL A 705 -2.08 31.93 49.20
N PHE A 706 -3.23 32.59 49.16
CA PHE A 706 -4.23 32.62 50.23
C PHE A 706 -5.62 32.21 49.73
N LEU A 707 -6.55 31.95 50.66
CA LEU A 707 -7.98 31.75 50.39
C LEU A 707 -8.79 32.93 50.90
N ASP A 708 -9.60 33.54 50.01
CA ASP A 708 -10.44 34.68 50.37
C ASP A 708 -11.77 34.71 49.57
N ASP A 709 -12.62 35.71 49.82
CA ASP A 709 -13.91 35.89 49.14
C ASP A 709 -13.71 36.01 47.61
N ARG A 710 -14.66 35.46 46.86
CA ARG A 710 -14.66 35.52 45.40
C ARG A 710 -14.79 36.95 44.89
N ASP A 711 -15.48 37.80 45.63
CA ASP A 711 -15.66 39.22 45.35
C ASP A 711 -14.48 40.04 45.91
N PRO A 712 -13.63 40.65 45.05
CA PRO A 712 -12.50 41.46 45.49
C PRO A 712 -12.87 42.62 46.41
N ALA A 713 -14.11 43.13 46.34
CA ALA A 713 -14.57 44.25 47.17
C ALA A 713 -14.77 43.89 48.65
N LYS A 714 -14.83 42.60 48.98
CA LYS A 714 -15.02 42.09 50.35
C LYS A 714 -13.73 41.66 51.03
N ARG A 715 -12.59 41.75 50.34
CA ARG A 715 -11.28 41.31 50.83
C ARG A 715 -10.62 42.39 51.65
N ASP A 716 -10.20 42.03 52.86
CA ASP A 716 -9.38 42.87 53.72
C ASP A 716 -8.36 41.97 54.43
N PRO A 717 -7.05 42.05 54.11
CA PRO A 717 -6.41 42.99 53.18
C PRO A 717 -6.73 42.75 51.69
N PRO A 718 -6.55 43.77 50.81
CA PRO A 718 -6.69 43.60 49.37
C PRO A 718 -5.77 42.50 48.81
N ALA A 719 -6.33 41.58 48.02
CA ALA A 719 -5.60 40.50 47.36
C ALA A 719 -6.04 40.33 45.91
N HIS A 720 -5.08 39.98 45.03
CA HIS A 720 -5.31 39.81 43.60
C HIS A 720 -6.00 38.48 43.29
N THR A 721 -6.96 38.48 42.37
CA THR A 721 -7.66 37.25 41.97
C THR A 721 -6.80 36.46 40.98
N ALA A 722 -6.34 35.27 41.38
CA ALA A 722 -5.58 34.37 40.51
C ALA A 722 -6.42 33.91 39.31
N GLN A 723 -6.03 34.28 38.10
CA GLN A 723 -6.55 33.68 36.86
C GLN A 723 -5.49 32.72 36.31
N ALA A 724 -5.72 31.44 36.52
CA ALA A 724 -4.75 30.39 36.24
C ALA A 724 -4.98 29.71 34.89
N PHE A 725 -3.91 29.18 34.28
CA PHE A 725 -3.94 28.30 33.12
C PHE A 725 -2.71 27.38 33.12
N TYR A 726 -2.80 26.23 32.44
CA TYR A 726 -1.68 25.30 32.33
C TYR A 726 -0.81 25.65 31.12
N ILE A 727 0.49 25.62 31.31
CA ILE A 727 1.48 25.77 30.24
C ILE A 727 2.79 25.10 30.64
N GLU A 728 3.55 24.60 29.67
CA GLU A 728 4.84 23.96 29.93
C GLU A 728 5.78 24.91 30.65
N TYR A 729 6.40 24.44 31.74
CA TYR A 729 7.30 25.28 32.52
C TYR A 729 8.62 25.49 31.77
N PRO A 730 9.05 26.74 31.51
CA PRO A 730 10.22 27.03 30.69
C PRO A 730 11.54 26.78 31.45
N GLU A 731 12.01 25.54 31.43
CA GLU A 731 13.23 25.10 32.11
C GLU A 731 14.50 25.84 31.64
N PHE A 732 15.46 26.03 32.55
CA PHE A 732 16.82 26.43 32.17
C PHE A 732 17.53 25.27 31.46
N ASP A 733 18.45 25.57 30.53
CA ASP A 733 19.10 24.54 29.70
C ASP A 733 19.75 23.42 30.52
N HIS A 734 20.37 23.74 31.66
CA HIS A 734 20.98 22.76 32.55
C HIS A 734 19.94 21.93 33.35
N MET A 735 18.69 22.39 33.48
CA MET A 735 17.59 21.72 34.19
C MET A 735 16.61 20.98 33.28
N LYS A 736 16.71 21.11 31.94
CA LYS A 736 15.81 20.46 30.96
C LYS A 736 15.71 18.93 31.13
N HIS A 737 16.72 18.29 31.70
CA HIS A 737 16.71 16.86 31.99
C HIS A 737 15.70 16.45 33.09
N LEU A 738 15.24 17.38 33.94
CA LEU A 738 14.30 17.11 35.03
C LEU A 738 12.87 16.86 34.52
N LYS A 739 12.52 17.33 33.31
CA LYS A 739 11.22 17.10 32.64
C LYS A 739 10.00 17.28 33.57
N ARG A 740 9.94 18.39 34.31
CA ARG A 740 8.90 18.65 35.32
C ARG A 740 7.49 18.90 34.75
N GLY A 741 7.34 18.96 33.43
CA GLY A 741 6.04 18.99 32.75
C GLY A 741 5.32 20.34 32.83
N PHE A 742 4.00 20.29 32.93
CA PHE A 742 3.15 21.48 32.99
C PHE A 742 3.25 22.19 34.34
N GLY A 743 3.36 23.52 34.29
CA GLY A 743 3.19 24.40 35.43
C GLY A 743 1.83 25.11 35.38
N VAL A 744 1.42 25.70 36.51
CA VAL A 744 0.28 26.62 36.58
C VAL A 744 0.78 28.06 36.54
N ALA A 745 0.53 28.75 35.43
CA ALA A 745 0.75 30.17 35.30
C ALA A 745 -0.51 30.92 35.75
N THR A 746 -0.34 32.06 36.43
CA THR A 746 -1.43 32.87 36.98
C THR A 746 -1.21 34.37 36.74
N SER A 747 -2.29 35.14 36.60
CA SER A 747 -2.20 36.60 36.65
C SER A 747 -1.85 37.07 38.07
N ILE A 748 -0.93 38.04 38.16
CA ILE A 748 -0.48 38.62 39.44
C ILE A 748 -0.76 40.13 39.54
N SER A 749 -1.10 40.75 38.41
CA SER A 749 -1.52 42.14 38.29
C SER A 749 -2.35 42.27 37.02
N ASP A 750 -3.45 43.01 37.09
CA ASP A 750 -4.30 43.30 35.92
C ASP A 750 -3.74 44.46 35.08
N ASN A 751 -3.01 45.40 35.70
CA ASN A 751 -2.45 46.57 35.02
C ASN A 751 -1.15 47.09 35.68
N PRO A 752 0.03 46.91 35.06
CA PRO A 752 0.23 46.18 33.80
C PRO A 752 -0.08 44.69 33.97
N PRO A 753 -0.57 44.01 32.92
CA PRO A 753 -0.82 42.58 32.99
C PRO A 753 0.50 41.84 33.21
N MET A 754 0.63 41.17 34.35
CA MET A 754 1.81 40.38 34.69
C MET A 754 1.41 38.95 35.02
N LEU A 755 2.28 38.01 34.66
CA LEU A 755 2.11 36.59 34.95
C LEU A 755 3.18 36.15 35.96
N GLY A 756 2.79 35.23 36.83
CA GLY A 756 3.66 34.49 37.72
C GLY A 756 3.34 33.00 37.67
N TRP A 757 4.20 32.20 38.27
CA TRP A 757 4.02 30.76 38.43
C TRP A 757 3.58 30.44 39.84
N ILE A 758 2.61 29.55 40.02
CA ILE A 758 2.26 28.99 41.32
C ILE A 758 3.15 27.78 41.58
N TYR A 759 3.84 27.76 42.73
CA TYR A 759 4.73 26.69 43.14
C TYR A 759 4.63 26.45 44.65
N ALA A 760 4.93 25.24 45.10
CA ALA A 760 5.11 24.94 46.52
C ALA A 760 6.58 25.12 46.90
N ASP A 761 6.83 25.93 47.91
CA ASP A 761 8.16 26.16 48.46
C ASP A 761 8.69 24.85 49.07
N LYS A 762 9.85 24.38 48.59
CA LYS A 762 10.44 23.09 48.98
C LYS A 762 10.76 22.95 50.47
N ASP A 763 10.96 24.06 51.18
CA ASP A 763 11.41 24.07 52.57
C ASP A 763 10.23 24.36 53.52
N THR A 764 9.32 25.24 53.09
CA THR A 764 8.18 25.68 53.95
C THR A 764 6.84 25.07 53.57
N HIS A 765 6.77 24.40 52.41
CA HIS A 765 5.56 23.80 51.83
C HIS A 765 4.43 24.81 51.52
N GLU A 766 4.69 26.10 51.69
CA GLU A 766 3.79 27.19 51.33
C GLU A 766 3.59 27.25 49.81
N LEU A 767 2.35 27.37 49.35
CA LEU A 767 2.11 27.78 47.97
C LEU A 767 2.45 29.27 47.85
N LYS A 768 3.37 29.54 46.94
CA LYS A 768 3.85 30.89 46.61
C LYS A 768 3.63 31.17 45.13
N TYR A 769 3.78 32.43 44.77
CA TYR A 769 3.79 32.84 43.37
C TYR A 769 4.99 33.74 43.06
N GLY A 770 5.52 33.64 41.85
CA GLY A 770 6.73 34.39 41.47
C GLY A 770 7.15 34.21 40.02
N ASN A 771 8.23 34.88 39.65
CA ASN A 771 8.84 34.72 38.33
C ASN A 771 9.66 33.41 38.27
N ARG A 772 10.15 33.07 37.07
CA ARG A 772 10.92 31.85 36.83
C ARG A 772 12.15 31.70 37.72
N THR A 773 12.88 32.79 37.98
CA THR A 773 14.10 32.76 38.82
C THR A 773 13.77 32.47 40.28
N GLN A 774 12.58 32.88 40.74
CA GLN A 774 12.10 32.59 42.08
C GLN A 774 11.55 31.16 42.18
N SER A 775 10.87 30.65 41.15
CA SER A 775 10.19 29.35 41.22
C SER A 775 11.06 28.14 40.86
N CYS A 776 12.17 28.31 40.14
CA CYS A 776 12.89 27.19 39.51
C CYS A 776 13.52 26.18 40.47
N GLU A 777 13.85 26.59 41.69
CA GLU A 777 14.44 25.72 42.72
C GLU A 777 13.40 25.03 43.61
N HIS A 778 12.11 25.35 43.45
CA HIS A 778 11.02 24.84 44.27
C HIS A 778 10.17 23.80 43.51
N VAL A 779 9.09 23.32 44.14
CA VAL A 779 8.18 22.33 43.57
C VAL A 779 7.18 23.03 42.66
N ILE A 780 7.52 23.04 41.36
CA ILE A 780 6.78 23.79 40.33
C ILE A 780 5.83 22.92 39.49
N GLY A 781 5.93 21.60 39.57
CA GLY A 781 5.13 20.67 38.79
C GLY A 781 5.64 19.21 38.86
N PRO A 782 4.96 18.26 38.20
CA PRO A 782 3.87 18.51 37.24
C PRO A 782 2.56 18.88 37.91
N TRP A 783 1.96 19.97 37.46
CA TRP A 783 0.55 20.28 37.76
C TRP A 783 -0.35 19.58 36.76
N ASP A 784 -1.43 18.99 37.25
CA ASP A 784 -2.45 18.39 36.40
C ASP A 784 -3.85 18.54 37.02
N TRP A 785 -4.82 17.82 36.48
CA TRP A 785 -6.14 17.66 37.04
C TRP A 785 -6.58 16.20 37.02
N VAL A 786 -7.61 15.91 37.80
CA VAL A 786 -8.29 14.63 37.91
C VAL A 786 -9.80 14.87 38.05
N ASP A 787 -10.59 13.79 38.03
CA ASP A 787 -12.05 13.84 38.15
C ASP A 787 -12.70 14.70 37.05
N ASP A 788 -12.44 14.36 35.79
CA ASP A 788 -12.98 15.05 34.59
C ASP A 788 -12.66 16.55 34.56
N GLU A 789 -11.38 16.89 34.72
CA GLU A 789 -10.83 18.25 34.74
C GLU A 789 -11.27 19.16 35.89
N THR A 790 -11.86 18.60 36.94
CA THR A 790 -12.40 19.41 38.02
C THR A 790 -11.43 19.62 39.17
N THR A 791 -10.62 18.64 39.56
CA THR A 791 -9.79 18.73 40.77
C THR A 791 -8.32 18.87 40.40
N LEU A 792 -7.62 19.86 40.96
CA LEU A 792 -6.19 20.09 40.68
C LEU A 792 -5.30 19.09 41.43
N THR A 793 -4.17 18.75 40.82
CA THR A 793 -3.09 17.96 41.44
C THR A 793 -1.73 18.63 41.23
N LEU A 794 -0.81 18.41 42.18
CA LEU A 794 0.60 18.78 42.07
C LEU A 794 1.45 17.53 42.35
N GLU A 795 2.39 17.22 41.46
CA GLU A 795 3.16 15.96 41.47
C GLU A 795 2.27 14.71 41.55
N GLY A 796 1.04 14.79 41.02
CA GLY A 796 0.03 13.73 41.08
C GLY A 796 -0.72 13.62 42.42
N SER A 797 -0.36 14.40 43.45
CA SER A 797 -1.02 14.42 44.75
C SER A 797 -2.15 15.48 44.81
N ARG A 798 -3.17 15.19 45.64
CA ARG A 798 -4.31 16.07 45.94
C ARG A 798 -4.20 16.73 47.33
N GLN A 799 -3.08 16.55 48.03
CA GLN A 799 -2.91 16.94 49.44
C GLN A 799 -2.57 18.42 49.58
N PHE A 800 -3.59 19.27 49.50
CA PHE A 800 -3.48 20.69 49.81
C PHE A 800 -4.07 20.97 51.18
N VAL A 801 -3.48 21.86 51.95
CA VAL A 801 -3.92 22.20 53.32
C VAL A 801 -4.04 23.72 53.43
N ALA A 802 -5.11 24.22 54.05
CA ALA A 802 -5.23 25.60 54.49
C ALA A 802 -4.74 25.71 55.93
N VAL A 803 -3.89 26.69 56.23
CA VAL A 803 -3.42 26.98 57.58
C VAL A 803 -3.77 28.42 57.91
N LYS A 804 -4.37 28.66 59.10
CA LYS A 804 -4.75 29.99 59.56
C LYS A 804 -3.51 30.71 60.07
N GLU A 805 -3.20 31.85 59.46
CA GLU A 805 -2.06 32.69 59.83
C GLU A 805 -2.40 33.60 61.01
N GLU A 806 -1.38 34.22 61.62
CA GLU A 806 -1.55 35.13 62.77
C GLU A 806 -2.45 36.34 62.46
N ASP A 807 -2.52 36.77 61.20
CA ASP A 807 -3.39 37.86 60.74
C ASP A 807 -4.84 37.42 60.49
N GLY A 808 -5.16 36.14 60.73
CA GLY A 808 -6.47 35.53 60.49
C GLY A 808 -6.72 35.10 59.04
N SER A 809 -5.78 35.33 58.12
CA SER A 809 -5.88 34.88 56.73
C SER A 809 -5.61 33.38 56.62
N TRP A 810 -6.21 32.72 55.63
CA TRP A 810 -5.98 31.30 55.35
C TRP A 810 -4.92 31.14 54.25
N GLY A 811 -3.70 30.76 54.62
CA GLY A 811 -2.61 30.45 53.69
C GLY A 811 -2.75 29.04 53.12
N VAL A 812 -2.36 28.82 51.86
CA VAL A 812 -2.42 27.50 51.20
C VAL A 812 -1.06 26.83 51.22
N TYR A 813 -1.02 25.55 51.58
CA TYR A 813 0.16 24.72 51.68
C TYR A 813 -0.02 23.41 50.89
N PHE A 814 1.10 22.79 50.48
CA PHE A 814 1.12 21.50 49.79
C PHE A 814 1.83 20.47 50.67
N ASP A 815 1.08 19.46 51.09
CA ASP A 815 1.64 18.35 51.86
C ASP A 815 2.30 17.36 50.90
N ARG A 816 3.61 17.55 50.71
CA ARG A 816 4.44 16.69 49.85
C ARG A 816 4.84 15.40 50.54
N ASP A 817 5.02 15.42 51.86
CA ASP A 817 5.53 14.29 52.65
C ASP A 817 4.41 13.33 53.08
N GLY A 818 3.15 13.79 53.00
CA GLY A 818 1.96 13.00 53.32
C GLY A 818 1.70 12.89 54.82
N ASP A 819 2.24 13.81 55.61
CA ASP A 819 2.17 13.85 57.08
C ASP A 819 1.20 14.91 57.61
N GLU A 820 0.30 15.42 56.76
CA GLU A 820 -0.61 16.52 57.07
C GLU A 820 0.12 17.82 57.49
N LEU A 821 1.38 17.99 57.06
CA LEU A 821 2.29 19.10 57.41
C LEU A 821 2.76 19.11 58.87
N GLU A 822 2.58 18.03 59.64
CA GLU A 822 2.92 17.98 61.06
C GLU A 822 4.38 18.40 61.31
N GLY A 823 5.34 17.81 60.58
CA GLY A 823 6.75 18.12 60.77
C GLY A 823 7.11 19.56 60.39
N VAL A 824 6.58 20.04 59.25
CA VAL A 824 6.90 21.37 58.72
C VAL A 824 6.27 22.49 59.57
N LEU A 825 5.06 22.27 60.10
CA LEU A 825 4.40 23.23 60.99
C LEU A 825 5.05 23.26 62.38
N GLU A 826 5.54 22.14 62.89
CA GLU A 826 6.31 22.11 64.14
C GLU A 826 7.59 22.95 64.04
N GLU A 827 8.38 22.77 62.97
CA GLU A 827 9.60 23.54 62.73
C GLU A 827 9.35 25.04 62.57
N GLN A 828 8.20 25.42 62.01
CA GLN A 828 7.78 26.82 61.85
C GLN A 828 7.10 27.40 63.11
N GLY A 829 6.89 26.60 64.16
CA GLY A 829 6.16 27.03 65.36
C GLY A 829 4.67 27.31 65.12
N LYS A 830 4.09 26.69 64.08
CA LYS A 830 2.68 26.83 63.65
C LYS A 830 1.84 25.58 63.91
N LEU A 831 2.35 24.60 64.66
CA LEU A 831 1.64 23.35 64.93
C LEU A 831 0.31 23.57 65.66
N ASP A 832 0.21 24.63 66.47
CA ASP A 832 -1.01 25.01 67.19
C ASP A 832 -2.01 25.80 66.32
N ASN A 833 -1.68 26.11 65.06
CA ASN A 833 -2.56 26.86 64.17
C ASN A 833 -3.70 25.98 63.65
N GLU A 834 -4.89 26.57 63.46
CA GLU A 834 -6.01 25.89 62.81
C GLU A 834 -5.63 25.52 61.36
N TYR A 835 -5.81 24.26 60.99
CA TYR A 835 -5.56 23.76 59.63
C TYR A 835 -6.71 22.91 59.10
N LEU A 836 -6.89 22.90 57.77
CA LEU A 836 -7.98 22.20 57.08
C LEU A 836 -7.49 21.59 55.76
N LEU A 837 -7.80 20.32 55.53
CA LEU A 837 -7.52 19.68 54.24
C LEU A 837 -8.41 20.25 53.13
N LEU A 838 -7.80 20.65 52.02
CA LEU A 838 -8.45 21.29 50.90
C LEU A 838 -8.58 20.35 49.71
N ARG A 839 -9.68 20.53 48.96
CA ARG A 839 -9.78 20.08 47.57
C ARG A 839 -9.86 21.29 46.67
N LEU A 840 -8.78 21.53 45.91
CA LEU A 840 -8.73 22.64 44.95
C LEU A 840 -9.45 22.25 43.66
N LYS A 841 -10.45 23.05 43.27
CA LYS A 841 -11.29 22.83 42.10
C LYS A 841 -11.02 23.87 41.03
N ARG A 842 -10.86 23.41 39.80
CA ARG A 842 -10.78 24.19 38.57
C ARG A 842 -12.18 24.63 38.15
N ASN A 843 -12.41 25.94 38.13
CA ASN A 843 -13.65 26.55 37.64
C ASN A 843 -13.33 27.46 36.44
N LEU A 844 -13.70 27.04 35.23
CA LEU A 844 -13.40 27.75 33.99
C LEU A 844 -13.97 29.18 33.97
N ILE A 845 -13.22 30.12 33.39
CA ILE A 845 -13.66 31.49 33.15
C ILE A 845 -14.33 31.54 31.78
N GLU A 846 -15.63 31.86 31.74
CA GLU A 846 -16.36 32.05 30.50
C GLU A 846 -15.77 33.24 29.71
N GLN A 847 -15.40 33.01 28.45
CA GLN A 847 -14.91 34.07 27.57
C GLN A 847 -16.10 34.86 26.99
N PRO A 848 -15.95 36.19 26.77
CA PRO A 848 -17.05 37.06 26.33
C PRO A 848 -17.69 36.68 24.99
N ASP A 849 -17.01 35.90 24.13
CA ASP A 849 -17.52 35.51 22.80
C ASP A 849 -18.65 34.45 22.84
N ASP A 850 -18.80 33.68 23.93
CA ASP A 850 -19.85 32.64 24.02
C ASP A 850 -21.24 33.19 24.34
N LYS A 851 -21.35 34.46 24.80
CA LYS A 851 -22.66 35.10 25.02
C LYS A 851 -23.44 35.35 23.73
N ASN A 852 -22.78 35.41 22.58
CA ASN A 852 -23.44 35.64 21.29
C ASN A 852 -23.98 34.36 20.62
N LYS A 853 -23.58 33.16 21.05
CA LYS A 853 -24.10 31.90 20.48
C LYS A 853 -25.41 31.42 21.11
N ASN A 854 -25.63 31.73 22.39
CA ASN A 854 -26.84 31.28 23.11
C ASN A 854 -28.09 32.15 22.92
N ASN A 855 -28.02 33.20 22.09
CA ASN A 855 -29.16 34.08 21.80
C ASN A 855 -29.83 33.81 20.43
N ASN A 856 -29.48 32.71 19.74
CA ASN A 856 -30.08 32.31 18.46
C ASN A 856 -30.61 30.87 18.49
N THR A 857 -31.35 30.51 19.55
CA THR A 857 -32.26 29.35 19.56
C THR A 857 -33.70 29.82 19.70
#